data_AF-A0A844MN33-F1
#
_entry.id   AF-A0A844MN33-F1
#
_cell.length_a   1.000
_cell.length_b   1.000
_cell.length_c   1.000
_cell.angle_alpha   90.00
_cell.angle_beta   90.00
_cell.angle_gamma   90.00
#
_symmetry.space_group_name_H-M   'P 1'
#
loop_
_entity.id
_entity.type
_entity.pdbx_description
1 polymer ?
#
loop_
_entity_poly.entity_id
_entity_poly.type
_entity_poly.pdbx_seq_one_letter_code
_entity_poly.pdbx_strand_id
1 'polypeptide(L)'
;MKKLSLLFSFSLLYALCSGIQPAQAEGSKELISGGGHRPYLEWSPNLTTANITRKTLLKVYVQAGETVNLGSSVHTSDPSFNGQDIVYRSPSGQKGSCDVQSTGFGFIDTLAKEQAGPLPNAGGYTPCSFVANETGVYEVEFHAPELGSDQRNPPSKATNADFPTDATQTSTVSAWDITVRDSQGNVKLGRVFTNYLAFNLGTNGLSLNSDFFIQTKDGYLYRTAMNGVDPFGFIFFANSRGYKDGDSTLYRSTRAAGNTLAPFLGDVQVQRPDVLDTLTDMTHLVFINKPDVATLTSLGIPSAPLIPPKPTNFKFTGKNGASGNQTFVGAGGHFSFDSSSLGSYEIILDTDNNGIYDPSVDRVLQNVSLPGKSVVLWDGKDAQGNNLLPRPANAPYNARIRLRAGEYHFPMLDAENNPSGFVIEMMNAPGPFPPGINKFTVYYNDDNYKTKDGTDVDLNGPGNPTNPRNAAVGIDSTSGQHEFSGGYGDFKGIDTWTFYPGEAVFTDLIITTENQANVQGTKSVRFLTDTDGSGTVTVGDRVQYTITYSNLAPGKSDATNFVISDSLPAQLTFVSAEITSQTSGNDITLNSAYNGSGALTNSGTLRVGDTITITVTATINNHNNGNPISNQASASFKTPDSTATTGTVFTDANSAGATTNPPSVGNPFPQNSDDTVETGNDPTKTGDDDPTLLTVVPTVSKPNILLVKRITAINGSTTSKGGDNLGGYINEAANPYDDNDIEPNLAPKPPQYPTADTNVWPNPSSFLLGGINGGNVSPNNELEYTIYFLSAGTSPAPKVLLCDRVPDNTTFIPTAFNNVSSAPGGVAGADRGILLYQNGSPVSLTDIQDGDVGQYFPPGVDPKTVYPKIECGGANTNGAIVVNLGDVPNATSSGTPPSSFGYIRFRGKVK
;
A
#
# COMPACT_ATOMS: atom_id res chain seq x y z
N MET A 1 -61.57 22.92 32.39
CA MET A 1 -62.23 22.59 31.10
C MET A 1 -61.47 23.27 29.98
N LYS A 2 -61.21 22.54 28.89
CA LYS A 2 -60.48 22.91 27.65
C LYS A 2 -58.95 23.11 27.79
N LYS A 3 -58.21 21.99 27.74
CA LYS A 3 -56.88 21.82 27.09
C LYS A 3 -56.38 20.40 27.37
N LEU A 4 -57.09 19.40 26.84
CA LEU A 4 -56.66 18.00 26.90
C LEU A 4 -57.33 17.18 25.78
N SER A 5 -57.12 17.57 24.51
CA SER A 5 -57.55 16.70 23.38
C SER A 5 -56.75 16.88 22.08
N LEU A 6 -55.61 17.57 22.08
CA LEU A 6 -54.81 17.77 20.86
C LEU A 6 -53.51 16.93 20.80
N LEU A 7 -53.21 16.16 21.85
CA LEU A 7 -51.99 15.34 21.94
C LEU A 7 -52.22 13.85 21.65
N PHE A 8 -53.47 13.43 21.38
CA PHE A 8 -53.80 12.02 21.09
C PHE A 8 -53.99 11.71 19.60
N SER A 9 -54.03 12.72 18.72
CA SER A 9 -54.18 12.51 17.26
C SER A 9 -52.86 12.49 16.49
N PHE A 10 -51.74 12.91 17.09
CA PHE A 10 -50.42 12.84 16.45
C PHE A 10 -49.70 11.51 16.69
N SER A 11 -50.01 10.82 17.79
CA SER A 11 -49.39 9.53 18.14
C SER A 11 -49.99 8.34 17.38
N LEU A 12 -51.18 8.49 16.81
CA LEU A 12 -51.84 7.44 16.01
C LEU A 12 -51.42 7.47 14.53
N LEU A 13 -50.89 8.59 14.03
CA LEU A 13 -50.32 8.69 12.67
C LEU A 13 -48.87 8.18 12.58
N TYR A 14 -48.11 8.24 13.69
CA TYR A 14 -46.74 7.71 13.74
C TYR A 14 -46.68 6.18 13.86
N ALA A 15 -47.73 5.54 14.37
CA ALA A 15 -47.83 4.09 14.52
C ALA A 15 -48.32 3.35 13.25
N LEU A 16 -48.71 4.07 12.18
CA LEU A 16 -49.10 3.49 10.89
C LEU A 16 -48.01 3.59 9.81
N CYS A 17 -46.85 4.17 10.10
CA CYS A 17 -45.68 4.16 9.21
C CYS A 17 -44.57 3.19 9.65
N SER A 18 -44.79 2.40 10.71
CA SER A 18 -43.81 1.45 11.25
C SER A 18 -43.93 0.05 10.63
N GLY A 19 -43.97 -0.03 9.30
CA GLY A 19 -44.20 -1.30 8.60
C GLY A 19 -43.55 -1.46 7.23
N ILE A 20 -42.72 -0.52 6.76
CA ILE A 20 -41.89 -0.77 5.59
C ILE A 20 -40.65 -1.52 6.10
N GLN A 21 -40.71 -2.85 6.06
CA GLN A 21 -39.53 -3.69 6.18
C GLN A 21 -38.47 -3.16 5.19
N PRO A 22 -37.20 -2.96 5.61
CA PRO A 22 -36.14 -2.61 4.67
C PRO A 22 -36.10 -3.67 3.56
N ALA A 23 -36.01 -3.18 2.33
CA ALA A 23 -35.99 -3.98 1.10
C ALA A 23 -34.94 -5.09 1.17
N GLN A 24 -35.32 -6.31 0.77
CA GLN A 24 -34.55 -7.54 0.96
C GLN A 24 -33.94 -8.09 -0.34
N ALA A 25 -33.46 -7.24 -1.26
CA ALA A 25 -32.86 -7.66 -2.53
C ALA A 25 -31.78 -6.66 -3.04
N GLU A 26 -30.96 -7.06 -4.01
CA GLU A 26 -30.07 -6.16 -4.76
C GLU A 26 -30.33 -6.29 -6.26
N GLY A 27 -30.96 -5.30 -6.87
CA GLY A 27 -31.27 -5.32 -8.29
C GLY A 27 -31.99 -4.07 -8.80
N SER A 28 -32.78 -4.26 -9.85
CA SER A 28 -33.51 -3.17 -10.53
C SER A 28 -34.51 -2.45 -9.61
N LYS A 29 -35.03 -3.14 -8.58
CA LYS A 29 -35.90 -2.56 -7.55
C LYS A 29 -35.26 -1.35 -6.87
N GLU A 30 -34.00 -1.45 -6.46
CA GLU A 30 -33.30 -0.36 -5.78
C GLU A 30 -33.05 0.80 -6.75
N LEU A 31 -32.73 0.49 -8.02
CA LEU A 31 -32.52 1.49 -9.07
C LEU A 31 -33.77 2.34 -9.33
N ILE A 32 -34.97 1.76 -9.26
CA ILE A 32 -36.24 2.47 -9.51
C ILE A 32 -36.83 3.15 -8.26
N SER A 33 -36.24 2.94 -7.09
CA SER A 33 -36.81 3.39 -5.81
C SER A 33 -36.91 4.91 -5.67
N GLY A 34 -36.04 5.66 -6.36
CA GLY A 34 -36.03 7.13 -6.40
C GLY A 34 -37.09 7.77 -7.31
N GLY A 35 -37.90 6.97 -8.01
CA GLY A 35 -38.87 7.46 -8.99
C GLY A 35 -38.23 7.81 -10.34
N GLY A 36 -38.93 8.60 -11.17
CA GLY A 36 -38.49 8.93 -12.54
C GLY A 36 -38.81 7.79 -13.52
N HIS A 37 -37.87 7.52 -14.43
CA HIS A 37 -38.00 6.50 -15.48
C HIS A 37 -37.08 5.30 -15.24
N ARG A 38 -37.48 4.16 -15.77
CA ARG A 38 -36.78 2.89 -15.60
C ARG A 38 -35.44 2.90 -16.36
N PRO A 39 -34.31 2.68 -15.68
CA PRO A 39 -33.05 2.35 -16.34
C PRO A 39 -33.06 0.87 -16.73
N TYR A 40 -33.09 0.57 -18.03
CA TYR A 40 -32.99 -0.78 -18.54
C TYR A 40 -31.52 -1.20 -18.61
N LEU A 41 -31.16 -2.32 -17.97
CA LEU A 41 -29.78 -2.85 -17.96
C LEU A 41 -29.39 -3.31 -19.36
N GLU A 42 -28.28 -2.85 -19.91
CA GLU A 42 -27.89 -3.21 -21.28
C GLU A 42 -26.98 -4.45 -21.36
N TRP A 43 -27.28 -5.26 -22.38
CA TRP A 43 -26.41 -6.29 -22.94
C TRP A 43 -26.33 -6.12 -24.46
N SER A 44 -25.55 -5.13 -24.90
CA SER A 44 -25.41 -4.72 -26.29
C SER A 44 -23.95 -4.88 -26.76
N PRO A 45 -23.42 -6.12 -26.90
CA PRO A 45 -22.01 -6.35 -27.25
C PRO A 45 -21.58 -5.74 -28.60
N ASN A 46 -22.52 -5.40 -29.48
CA ASN A 46 -22.24 -4.78 -30.78
C ASN A 46 -22.13 -3.25 -30.72
N LEU A 47 -22.38 -2.61 -29.57
CA LEU A 47 -22.37 -1.17 -29.40
C LEU A 47 -21.30 -0.72 -28.40
N THR A 48 -20.74 0.45 -28.64
CA THR A 48 -19.73 1.07 -27.77
C THR A 48 -19.99 2.55 -27.58
N THR A 49 -19.70 3.07 -26.38
CA THR A 49 -19.62 4.51 -26.09
C THR A 49 -18.24 4.79 -25.48
N ALA A 50 -17.50 5.75 -26.01
CA ALA A 50 -16.11 6.04 -25.64
C ALA A 50 -15.19 4.79 -25.67
N ASN A 51 -15.37 3.92 -26.67
CA ASN A 51 -14.69 2.63 -26.82
C ASN A 51 -14.95 1.60 -25.68
N ILE A 52 -15.93 1.85 -24.82
CA ILE A 52 -16.40 0.90 -23.79
C ILE A 52 -17.60 0.16 -24.35
N THR A 53 -17.60 -1.17 -24.29
CA THR A 53 -18.74 -1.99 -24.74
C THR A 53 -19.94 -1.80 -23.83
N ARG A 54 -21.13 -1.62 -24.41
CA ARG A 54 -22.41 -1.42 -23.70
C ARG A 54 -22.97 -2.74 -23.15
N LYS A 55 -22.19 -3.41 -22.31
CA LYS A 55 -22.48 -4.69 -21.67
C LYS A 55 -22.21 -4.57 -20.17
N THR A 56 -23.21 -4.74 -19.33
CA THR A 56 -22.98 -4.76 -17.88
C THR A 56 -22.61 -6.16 -17.39
N LEU A 57 -21.49 -6.27 -16.66
CA LEU A 57 -21.09 -7.48 -15.94
C LEU A 57 -21.22 -7.25 -14.44
N LEU A 58 -22.21 -7.87 -13.81
CA LEU A 58 -22.40 -7.76 -12.36
C LEU A 58 -21.51 -8.76 -11.64
N LYS A 59 -21.08 -8.38 -10.44
CA LYS A 59 -20.27 -9.19 -9.53
C LYS A 59 -20.99 -9.30 -8.21
N VAL A 60 -20.89 -10.45 -7.56
CA VAL A 60 -21.49 -10.70 -6.25
C VAL A 60 -20.52 -11.45 -5.36
N TYR A 61 -20.23 -10.91 -4.18
CA TYR A 61 -19.46 -11.66 -3.18
C TYR A 61 -20.38 -12.62 -2.41
N VAL A 62 -19.95 -13.87 -2.32
CA VAL A 62 -20.73 -14.96 -1.70
C VAL A 62 -19.80 -15.84 -0.86
N GLN A 63 -20.26 -16.29 0.30
CA GLN A 63 -19.56 -17.28 1.12
C GLN A 63 -20.03 -18.70 0.78
N ALA A 64 -19.13 -19.67 0.90
CA ALA A 64 -19.49 -21.08 0.72
C ALA A 64 -20.64 -21.48 1.65
N GLY A 65 -21.67 -22.10 1.08
CA GLY A 65 -22.92 -22.48 1.77
C GLY A 65 -24.03 -21.43 1.71
N GLU A 66 -23.77 -20.21 1.26
CA GLU A 66 -24.82 -19.21 1.01
C GLU A 66 -25.59 -19.54 -0.29
N THR A 67 -26.86 -19.15 -0.33
CA THR A 67 -27.71 -19.30 -1.52
C THR A 67 -27.75 -17.98 -2.29
N VAL A 68 -27.50 -18.03 -3.59
CA VAL A 68 -27.71 -16.89 -4.50
C VAL A 68 -29.02 -17.12 -5.26
N ASN A 69 -29.92 -16.15 -5.18
CA ASN A 69 -31.17 -16.12 -5.93
C ASN A 69 -31.05 -15.12 -7.07
N LEU A 70 -31.42 -15.54 -8.28
CA LEU A 70 -31.32 -14.78 -9.51
C LEU A 70 -32.71 -14.70 -10.17
N GLY A 71 -33.01 -13.55 -10.75
CA GLY A 71 -34.21 -13.34 -11.56
C GLY A 71 -34.00 -12.34 -12.68
N SER A 72 -34.75 -12.50 -13.77
CA SER A 72 -34.70 -11.65 -14.96
C SER A 72 -36.10 -11.44 -15.53
N SER A 73 -36.33 -10.31 -16.18
CA SER A 73 -37.51 -10.04 -17.01
C SER A 73 -37.39 -10.63 -18.42
N VAL A 74 -36.26 -11.24 -18.77
CA VAL A 74 -36.03 -11.91 -20.06
C VAL A 74 -36.16 -13.41 -19.86
N HIS A 75 -37.15 -14.00 -20.53
CA HIS A 75 -37.40 -15.46 -20.58
C HIS A 75 -37.11 -16.06 -21.97
N THR A 76 -36.57 -15.24 -22.87
CA THR A 76 -36.18 -15.61 -24.24
C THR A 76 -35.10 -14.63 -24.69
N SER A 77 -33.86 -14.92 -24.30
CA SER A 77 -32.68 -14.18 -24.77
C SER A 77 -32.35 -14.49 -26.24
N ASP A 78 -31.41 -13.74 -26.83
CA ASP A 78 -30.95 -13.95 -28.20
C ASP A 78 -30.58 -15.43 -28.43
N PRO A 79 -30.98 -16.04 -29.58
CA PRO A 79 -30.73 -17.46 -29.83
C PRO A 79 -29.27 -17.90 -29.71
N SER A 80 -28.30 -16.99 -29.90
CA SER A 80 -26.88 -17.27 -29.74
C SER A 80 -26.48 -17.68 -28.31
N PHE A 81 -27.29 -17.36 -27.30
CA PHE A 81 -27.06 -17.77 -25.90
C PHE A 81 -27.56 -19.19 -25.59
N ASN A 82 -28.28 -19.85 -26.51
CA ASN A 82 -28.80 -21.21 -26.34
C ASN A 82 -29.67 -21.40 -25.07
N GLY A 83 -30.56 -20.44 -24.78
CA GLY A 83 -31.46 -20.48 -23.61
C GLY A 83 -30.76 -20.22 -22.28
N GLN A 84 -29.53 -19.70 -22.27
CA GLN A 84 -28.84 -19.28 -21.06
C GLN A 84 -29.17 -17.81 -20.77
N ASP A 85 -30.39 -17.51 -20.30
CA ASP A 85 -30.83 -16.13 -20.07
C ASP A 85 -30.07 -15.45 -18.92
N ILE A 86 -29.65 -16.24 -17.93
CA ILE A 86 -28.77 -15.80 -16.84
C ILE A 86 -27.56 -16.73 -16.79
N VAL A 87 -26.35 -16.18 -16.77
CA VAL A 87 -25.11 -16.96 -16.61
C VAL A 87 -24.37 -16.49 -15.37
N TYR A 88 -23.86 -17.43 -14.57
CA TYR A 88 -23.01 -17.11 -13.43
C TYR A 88 -21.71 -17.92 -13.46
N ARG A 89 -20.63 -17.31 -12.98
CA ARG A 89 -19.27 -17.88 -13.03
C ARG A 89 -18.60 -17.71 -11.68
N SER A 90 -18.11 -18.80 -11.11
CA SER A 90 -17.46 -18.83 -9.80
C SER A 90 -16.02 -18.31 -9.84
N PRO A 91 -15.39 -18.02 -8.69
CA PRO A 91 -13.98 -17.65 -8.62
C PRO A 91 -13.03 -18.63 -9.32
N SER A 92 -13.27 -19.94 -9.22
CA SER A 92 -12.48 -20.97 -9.92
C SER A 92 -12.87 -21.17 -11.40
N GLY A 93 -13.81 -20.38 -11.91
CA GLY A 93 -14.28 -20.43 -13.29
C GLY A 93 -15.37 -21.47 -13.57
N GLN A 94 -15.95 -22.09 -12.53
CA GLN A 94 -17.10 -22.99 -12.72
C GLN A 94 -18.29 -22.18 -13.24
N LYS A 95 -18.91 -22.66 -14.32
CA LYS A 95 -20.02 -21.99 -14.98
C LYS A 95 -21.33 -22.67 -14.63
N GLY A 96 -22.35 -21.88 -14.34
CA GLY A 96 -23.74 -22.30 -14.31
C GLY A 96 -24.62 -21.31 -15.07
N SER A 97 -25.82 -21.74 -15.41
CA SER A 97 -26.78 -20.91 -16.15
C SER A 97 -28.20 -21.19 -15.68
N CYS A 98 -29.09 -20.24 -15.92
CA CYS A 98 -30.53 -20.41 -15.79
C CYS A 98 -31.23 -20.05 -17.11
N ASP A 99 -32.09 -20.96 -17.54
CA ASP A 99 -33.11 -20.73 -18.58
C ASP A 99 -34.37 -20.24 -17.87
N VAL A 100 -34.75 -18.98 -18.12
CA VAL A 100 -35.86 -18.32 -17.44
C VAL A 100 -37.15 -18.70 -18.15
N GLN A 101 -38.13 -19.19 -17.41
CA GLN A 101 -39.35 -19.72 -18.01
C GLN A 101 -40.50 -18.72 -17.89
N SER A 102 -41.22 -18.51 -18.99
CA SER A 102 -42.47 -17.72 -19.01
C SER A 102 -43.56 -18.27 -18.08
N THR A 103 -43.42 -19.50 -17.60
CA THR A 103 -44.28 -20.15 -16.59
C THR A 103 -43.99 -19.67 -15.15
N GLY A 104 -42.94 -18.87 -14.93
CA GLY A 104 -42.68 -18.18 -13.67
C GLY A 104 -41.36 -18.52 -12.97
N PHE A 105 -40.58 -19.49 -13.47
CA PHE A 105 -39.26 -19.84 -12.90
C PHE A 105 -38.19 -18.85 -13.38
N GLY A 106 -37.50 -18.21 -12.44
CA GLY A 106 -36.54 -17.12 -12.70
C GLY A 106 -37.15 -15.82 -13.20
N PHE A 107 -38.47 -15.79 -13.44
CA PHE A 107 -39.10 -14.76 -14.26
C PHE A 107 -39.72 -13.64 -13.41
N ILE A 108 -39.17 -12.43 -13.58
CA ILE A 108 -39.68 -11.19 -12.99
C ILE A 108 -40.58 -10.53 -14.03
N ASP A 109 -41.88 -10.86 -14.00
CA ASP A 109 -42.85 -10.48 -15.03
C ASP A 109 -43.73 -9.27 -14.69
N THR A 110 -43.64 -8.79 -13.44
CA THR A 110 -44.51 -7.74 -12.90
C THR A 110 -43.74 -6.85 -11.93
N LEU A 111 -44.15 -5.59 -11.84
CA LEU A 111 -43.63 -4.66 -10.86
C LEU A 111 -43.81 -5.16 -9.41
N ALA A 112 -44.92 -5.86 -9.13
CA ALA A 112 -45.17 -6.44 -7.81
C ALA A 112 -44.12 -7.50 -7.43
N LYS A 113 -43.72 -8.38 -8.37
CA LYS A 113 -42.67 -9.37 -8.14
C LYS A 113 -41.29 -8.72 -8.00
N GLU A 114 -40.97 -7.73 -8.82
CA GLU A 114 -39.74 -6.93 -8.69
C GLU A 114 -39.65 -6.28 -7.30
N GLN A 115 -40.73 -5.67 -6.83
CA GLN A 115 -40.79 -5.04 -5.51
C GLN A 115 -40.71 -6.05 -4.36
N ALA A 116 -41.31 -7.23 -4.51
CA ALA A 116 -41.26 -8.29 -3.50
C ALA A 116 -39.90 -9.00 -3.44
N GLY A 117 -39.17 -9.09 -4.56
CA GLY A 117 -37.94 -9.86 -4.67
C GLY A 117 -38.20 -11.37 -4.77
N PRO A 118 -37.21 -12.23 -4.48
CA PRO A 118 -37.34 -13.66 -4.64
C PRO A 118 -38.10 -14.30 -3.47
N LEU A 119 -38.84 -15.37 -3.75
CA LEU A 119 -39.38 -16.25 -2.71
C LEU A 119 -38.28 -16.65 -1.71
N PRO A 120 -38.60 -16.79 -0.40
CA PRO A 120 -39.94 -16.88 0.18
C PRO A 120 -40.60 -15.53 0.53
N ASN A 121 -40.10 -14.39 0.02
CA ASN A 121 -40.75 -13.10 0.23
C ASN A 121 -42.20 -13.15 -0.30
N ALA A 122 -43.16 -12.66 0.50
CA ALA A 122 -44.57 -12.71 0.13
C ALA A 122 -44.83 -11.94 -1.19
N GLY A 123 -45.45 -12.62 -2.17
CA GLY A 123 -45.69 -12.05 -3.51
C GLY A 123 -44.47 -12.06 -4.44
N GLY A 124 -43.35 -12.68 -4.01
CA GLY A 124 -42.12 -12.76 -4.78
C GLY A 124 -42.15 -13.72 -5.98
N TYR A 125 -41.15 -13.62 -6.85
CA TYR A 125 -40.95 -14.54 -7.96
C TYR A 125 -40.23 -15.83 -7.50
N THR A 126 -40.38 -16.91 -8.27
CA THR A 126 -39.63 -18.14 -8.00
C THR A 126 -38.21 -17.99 -8.56
N PRO A 127 -37.15 -17.92 -7.75
CA PRO A 127 -35.82 -17.62 -8.28
C PRO A 127 -35.16 -18.81 -8.96
N CYS A 128 -34.28 -18.51 -9.92
CA CYS A 128 -33.17 -19.40 -10.23
C CYS A 128 -32.21 -19.34 -9.05
N SER A 129 -31.83 -20.46 -8.44
CA SER A 129 -30.94 -20.43 -7.28
C SER A 129 -29.83 -21.46 -7.35
N PHE A 130 -28.70 -21.13 -6.74
CA PHE A 130 -27.61 -22.05 -6.49
C PHE A 130 -27.03 -21.83 -5.10
N VAL A 131 -26.45 -22.87 -4.52
CA VAL A 131 -25.67 -22.78 -3.29
C VAL A 131 -24.21 -22.63 -3.69
N ALA A 132 -23.52 -21.62 -3.15
CA ALA A 132 -22.12 -21.39 -3.43
C ALA A 132 -21.27 -22.52 -2.82
N ASN A 133 -20.45 -23.17 -3.64
CA ASN A 133 -19.54 -24.23 -3.20
C ASN A 133 -18.17 -23.68 -2.74
N GLU A 134 -17.85 -22.44 -3.09
CA GLU A 134 -16.61 -21.76 -2.72
C GLU A 134 -16.91 -20.30 -2.35
N THR A 135 -16.12 -19.76 -1.43
CA THR A 135 -16.20 -18.35 -1.05
C THR A 135 -15.46 -17.50 -2.06
N GLY A 136 -16.06 -16.40 -2.51
CA GLY A 136 -15.40 -15.40 -3.34
C GLY A 136 -16.36 -14.57 -4.17
N VAL A 137 -15.82 -13.89 -5.18
CA VAL A 137 -16.58 -13.05 -6.11
C VAL A 137 -17.04 -13.89 -7.30
N TYR A 138 -18.35 -14.02 -7.46
CA TYR A 138 -19.00 -14.60 -8.62
C TYR A 138 -19.31 -13.49 -9.62
N GLU A 139 -19.22 -13.81 -10.91
CA GLU A 139 -19.69 -12.93 -11.99
C GLU A 139 -21.06 -13.38 -12.46
N VAL A 140 -21.95 -12.45 -12.77
CA VAL A 140 -23.33 -12.69 -13.21
C VAL A 140 -23.64 -11.85 -14.45
N GLU A 141 -24.19 -12.51 -15.46
CA GLU A 141 -24.55 -11.96 -16.76
C GLU A 141 -26.05 -12.14 -16.95
N PHE A 142 -26.75 -11.05 -17.28
CA PHE A 142 -28.15 -11.09 -17.72
C PHE A 142 -28.19 -10.84 -19.22
N HIS A 143 -28.61 -11.84 -19.99
CA HIS A 143 -28.64 -11.76 -21.44
C HIS A 143 -29.96 -11.16 -21.93
N ALA A 144 -29.85 -10.27 -22.92
CA ALA A 144 -31.00 -9.62 -23.53
C ALA A 144 -31.59 -10.43 -24.71
N PRO A 145 -32.82 -10.13 -25.16
CA PRO A 145 -33.42 -10.73 -26.35
C PRO A 145 -32.62 -10.55 -27.66
N GLU A 146 -31.74 -9.55 -27.73
CA GLU A 146 -30.98 -9.20 -28.93
C GLU A 146 -29.58 -8.65 -28.57
N LEU A 147 -28.64 -8.64 -29.53
CA LEU A 147 -27.22 -8.25 -29.29
C LEU A 147 -26.90 -6.75 -29.51
N GLY A 148 -27.92 -5.92 -29.76
CA GLY A 148 -27.80 -4.47 -29.90
C GLY A 148 -27.71 -3.95 -31.35
N SER A 149 -28.44 -2.88 -31.62
CA SER A 149 -28.39 -2.04 -32.83
C SER A 149 -28.81 -0.62 -32.45
N ASP A 150 -28.16 0.38 -33.03
CA ASP A 150 -28.45 1.81 -32.87
C ASP A 150 -29.89 2.22 -33.25
N GLN A 151 -30.61 1.38 -33.99
CA GLN A 151 -31.98 1.64 -34.45
C GLN A 151 -33.07 1.13 -33.51
N ARG A 152 -32.73 0.40 -32.44
CA ARG A 152 -33.72 -0.27 -31.58
C ARG A 152 -33.49 -0.01 -30.10
N ASN A 153 -34.47 0.59 -29.45
CA ASN A 153 -34.43 0.97 -28.04
C ASN A 153 -35.66 0.41 -27.29
N PRO A 154 -35.54 0.12 -25.98
CA PRO A 154 -36.68 -0.30 -25.18
C PRO A 154 -37.73 0.82 -25.07
N PRO A 155 -39.00 0.52 -24.78
CA PRO A 155 -40.01 1.54 -24.55
C PRO A 155 -39.73 2.32 -23.26
N SER A 156 -39.95 3.64 -23.28
CA SER A 156 -39.85 4.44 -22.06
C SER A 156 -40.97 4.12 -21.06
N LYS A 157 -40.60 3.90 -19.80
CA LYS A 157 -41.51 3.55 -18.72
C LYS A 157 -41.19 4.34 -17.46
N ALA A 158 -42.22 4.89 -16.83
CA ALA A 158 -42.10 5.37 -15.47
C ALA A 158 -41.76 4.19 -14.54
N THR A 159 -41.00 4.46 -13.48
CA THR A 159 -40.57 3.48 -12.48
C THR A 159 -41.71 2.73 -11.79
N ASN A 160 -42.92 3.33 -11.73
CA ASN A 160 -44.12 2.73 -11.13
C ASN A 160 -45.07 2.07 -12.14
N ALA A 161 -44.66 1.94 -13.41
CA ALA A 161 -45.45 1.32 -14.47
C ALA A 161 -44.97 -0.11 -14.77
N ASP A 162 -45.87 -0.91 -15.36
CA ASP A 162 -45.50 -2.23 -15.90
C ASP A 162 -44.50 -2.09 -17.05
N PHE A 163 -43.52 -2.99 -17.04
CA PHE A 163 -42.39 -3.03 -17.96
C PHE A 163 -42.50 -4.19 -18.96
N PRO A 164 -41.85 -4.10 -20.13
CA PRO A 164 -41.88 -5.17 -21.12
C PRO A 164 -41.12 -6.40 -20.64
N THR A 165 -41.63 -7.58 -20.99
CA THR A 165 -41.06 -8.89 -20.69
C THR A 165 -40.83 -9.74 -21.94
N ASP A 166 -41.14 -9.19 -23.12
CA ASP A 166 -40.97 -9.80 -24.43
C ASP A 166 -39.76 -9.19 -25.18
N ALA A 167 -39.68 -9.45 -26.49
CA ALA A 167 -38.63 -8.95 -27.36
C ALA A 167 -38.59 -7.41 -27.50
N THR A 168 -39.61 -6.68 -27.03
CA THR A 168 -39.59 -5.20 -27.03
C THR A 168 -38.58 -4.63 -26.03
N GLN A 169 -38.00 -5.46 -25.17
CA GLN A 169 -36.81 -5.12 -24.36
C GLN A 169 -35.54 -4.93 -25.21
N THR A 170 -35.55 -5.35 -26.48
CA THR A 170 -34.43 -5.24 -27.43
C THR A 170 -33.13 -5.85 -26.88
N SER A 171 -32.05 -5.07 -26.75
CA SER A 171 -30.77 -5.49 -26.18
C SER A 171 -30.62 -5.08 -24.70
N THR A 172 -31.74 -5.02 -23.99
CA THR A 172 -31.79 -4.64 -22.58
C THR A 172 -32.58 -5.64 -21.73
N VAL A 173 -32.50 -5.47 -20.41
CA VAL A 173 -33.21 -6.25 -19.39
C VAL A 173 -33.98 -5.26 -18.50
N SER A 174 -35.31 -5.34 -18.51
CA SER A 174 -36.18 -4.44 -17.74
C SER A 174 -36.03 -4.57 -16.24
N ALA A 175 -35.98 -5.80 -15.74
CA ALA A 175 -35.88 -6.09 -14.32
C ALA A 175 -34.94 -7.27 -14.09
N TRP A 176 -34.14 -7.17 -13.04
CA TRP A 176 -33.14 -8.16 -12.68
C TRP A 176 -32.90 -8.11 -11.17
N ASP A 177 -32.47 -9.24 -10.60
CA ASP A 177 -32.25 -9.37 -9.16
C ASP A 177 -31.13 -10.37 -8.88
N ILE A 178 -30.23 -10.01 -7.96
CA ILE A 178 -29.23 -10.88 -7.34
C ILE A 178 -29.37 -10.75 -5.83
N THR A 179 -29.98 -11.75 -5.19
CA THR A 179 -30.19 -11.76 -3.73
C THR A 179 -29.39 -12.89 -3.07
N VAL A 180 -28.41 -12.53 -2.23
CA VAL A 180 -27.64 -13.47 -1.41
C VAL A 180 -28.37 -13.73 -0.09
N ARG A 181 -28.53 -15.02 0.28
CA ARG A 181 -29.08 -15.46 1.57
C ARG A 181 -28.10 -16.34 2.31
N ASP A 182 -27.95 -16.11 3.61
CA ASP A 182 -27.19 -17.02 4.48
C ASP A 182 -27.90 -18.36 4.70
N SER A 183 -27.24 -19.28 5.38
CA SER A 183 -27.77 -20.61 5.70
C SER A 183 -29.07 -20.60 6.51
N GLN A 184 -29.41 -19.47 7.15
CA GLN A 184 -30.64 -19.25 7.90
C GLN A 184 -31.73 -18.57 7.06
N GLY A 185 -31.44 -18.24 5.80
CA GLY A 185 -32.35 -17.57 4.87
C GLY A 185 -32.36 -16.04 4.98
N ASN A 186 -31.50 -15.43 5.79
CA ASN A 186 -31.43 -13.98 5.92
C ASN A 186 -30.70 -13.37 4.73
N VAL A 187 -31.23 -12.27 4.21
CA VAL A 187 -30.63 -11.54 3.09
C VAL A 187 -29.36 -10.79 3.52
N LYS A 188 -28.34 -10.81 2.65
CA LYS A 188 -27.10 -10.04 2.77
C LYS A 188 -27.05 -8.99 1.66
N LEU A 189 -27.27 -7.73 2.03
CA LEU A 189 -27.13 -6.58 1.13
C LEU A 189 -25.65 -6.14 1.03
N GLY A 190 -25.30 -5.32 0.04
CA GLY A 190 -23.94 -4.80 -0.13
C GLY A 190 -22.96 -5.86 -0.67
N ARG A 191 -23.48 -6.89 -1.33
CA ARG A 191 -22.72 -7.97 -1.97
C ARG A 191 -22.56 -7.76 -3.46
N VAL A 192 -23.49 -7.05 -4.10
CA VAL A 192 -23.52 -6.84 -5.55
C VAL A 192 -22.84 -5.54 -5.95
N PHE A 193 -21.90 -5.64 -6.88
CA PHE A 193 -21.15 -4.52 -7.42
C PHE A 193 -20.74 -4.73 -8.88
N THR A 194 -20.22 -3.68 -9.51
CA THR A 194 -19.68 -3.74 -10.88
C THR A 194 -18.59 -2.69 -11.07
N ASN A 195 -17.81 -2.82 -12.14
CA ASN A 195 -16.87 -1.79 -12.58
C ASN A 195 -17.61 -0.63 -13.29
N TYR A 196 -18.69 -0.94 -14.01
CA TYR A 196 -19.53 0.04 -14.71
C TYR A 196 -20.94 -0.50 -14.96
N LEU A 197 -21.87 0.41 -15.24
CA LEU A 197 -23.25 0.14 -15.61
C LEU A 197 -23.53 0.77 -16.98
N ALA A 198 -24.01 -0.03 -17.93
CA ALA A 198 -24.57 0.46 -19.18
C ALA A 198 -26.10 0.38 -19.11
N PHE A 199 -26.76 1.50 -19.38
CA PHE A 199 -28.20 1.64 -19.24
C PHE A 199 -28.83 2.36 -20.44
N ASN A 200 -30.13 2.11 -20.63
CA ASN A 200 -30.98 2.78 -21.62
C ASN A 200 -32.30 3.22 -20.99
N LEU A 201 -32.81 4.42 -21.29
CA LEU A 201 -34.13 4.90 -20.84
C LEU A 201 -35.20 4.86 -21.96
N GLY A 202 -34.80 4.54 -23.19
CA GLY A 202 -35.66 4.36 -24.35
C GLY A 202 -35.83 5.60 -25.24
N THR A 203 -35.73 6.80 -24.68
CA THR A 203 -35.74 8.09 -25.41
C THR A 203 -35.19 9.21 -24.53
N ASN A 204 -34.86 10.36 -25.13
CA ASN A 204 -34.43 11.58 -24.44
C ASN A 204 -35.60 12.25 -23.69
N GLY A 205 -35.27 13.14 -22.74
CA GLY A 205 -36.22 13.96 -21.99
C GLY A 205 -36.80 13.26 -20.75
N LEU A 206 -36.10 12.26 -20.22
CA LEU A 206 -36.54 11.37 -19.15
C LEU A 206 -35.60 11.41 -17.95
N SER A 207 -36.13 11.54 -16.74
CA SER A 207 -35.30 11.60 -15.53
C SER A 207 -34.90 10.25 -14.96
N LEU A 208 -33.63 10.11 -14.59
CA LEU A 208 -33.05 9.04 -13.78
C LEU A 208 -32.80 9.55 -12.34
N ASN A 209 -33.33 8.84 -11.35
CA ASN A 209 -33.23 9.22 -9.93
C ASN A 209 -32.55 8.15 -9.05
N SER A 210 -31.83 7.21 -9.66
CA SER A 210 -31.14 6.15 -8.92
C SER A 210 -30.04 6.70 -8.01
N ASP A 211 -29.84 6.04 -6.87
CA ASP A 211 -28.68 6.23 -6.01
C ASP A 211 -27.66 5.12 -6.23
N PHE A 212 -26.38 5.49 -6.29
CA PHE A 212 -25.28 4.53 -6.34
C PHE A 212 -24.29 4.78 -5.20
N PHE A 213 -23.61 3.71 -4.79
CA PHE A 213 -22.58 3.76 -3.76
C PHE A 213 -21.22 3.43 -4.39
N ILE A 214 -20.32 4.41 -4.43
CA ILE A 214 -18.99 4.24 -4.99
C ILE A 214 -18.01 3.92 -3.87
N GLN A 215 -17.39 2.76 -3.95
CA GLN A 215 -16.34 2.33 -3.04
C GLN A 215 -14.98 2.49 -3.73
N THR A 216 -14.17 3.42 -3.23
CA THR A 216 -12.79 3.57 -3.69
C THR A 216 -11.89 2.49 -3.08
N LYS A 217 -10.80 2.17 -3.78
CA LYS A 217 -9.85 1.13 -3.35
C LYS A 217 -9.10 1.46 -2.06
N ASP A 218 -8.97 2.73 -1.72
CA ASP A 218 -8.38 3.24 -0.48
C ASP A 218 -9.40 3.43 0.66
N GLY A 219 -10.62 2.92 0.50
CA GLY A 219 -11.59 2.74 1.59
C GLY A 219 -12.63 3.87 1.74
N TYR A 220 -12.67 4.85 0.83
CA TYR A 220 -13.69 5.90 0.86
C TYR A 220 -15.00 5.43 0.23
N LEU A 221 -16.11 5.78 0.87
CA LEU A 221 -17.46 5.47 0.40
C LEU A 221 -18.19 6.75 0.05
N TYR A 222 -18.64 6.85 -1.18
CA TYR A 222 -19.45 7.95 -1.68
C TYR A 222 -20.86 7.48 -2.03
N ARG A 223 -21.88 8.28 -1.74
CA ARG A 223 -23.21 8.17 -2.36
C ARG A 223 -23.27 9.17 -3.51
N THR A 224 -23.67 8.71 -4.69
CA THR A 224 -23.92 9.55 -5.86
C THR A 224 -25.39 9.43 -6.25
N ALA A 225 -26.14 10.51 -6.03
CA ALA A 225 -27.52 10.58 -6.45
C ALA A 225 -27.60 11.15 -7.88
N MET A 226 -28.28 10.43 -8.77
CA MET A 226 -28.49 10.86 -10.15
C MET A 226 -29.41 12.08 -10.26
N ASN A 227 -30.24 12.31 -9.23
CA ASN A 227 -30.99 13.54 -9.00
C ASN A 227 -31.69 14.12 -10.25
N GLY A 228 -32.25 13.27 -11.10
CA GLY A 228 -33.02 13.70 -12.26
C GLY A 228 -32.19 13.98 -13.51
N VAL A 229 -30.95 13.50 -13.60
CA VAL A 229 -30.18 13.44 -14.85
C VAL A 229 -31.04 12.81 -15.95
N ASP A 230 -30.92 13.33 -17.17
CA ASP A 230 -31.67 12.89 -18.34
C ASP A 230 -30.72 12.29 -19.38
N PRO A 231 -30.41 10.98 -19.23
CA PRO A 231 -29.70 10.20 -20.21
C PRO A 231 -30.65 9.41 -21.12
N PHE A 232 -30.28 9.15 -22.37
CA PHE A 232 -30.92 8.16 -23.23
C PHE A 232 -30.21 6.83 -23.12
N GLY A 233 -28.99 6.75 -23.65
CA GLY A 233 -28.16 5.57 -23.64
C GLY A 233 -26.78 5.92 -23.10
N PHE A 234 -26.48 5.52 -21.87
CA PHE A 234 -25.31 6.04 -21.16
C PHE A 234 -24.50 4.95 -20.47
N ILE A 235 -23.27 5.29 -20.11
CA ILE A 235 -22.40 4.46 -19.29
C ILE A 235 -22.04 5.23 -18.02
N PHE A 236 -22.20 4.55 -16.89
CA PHE A 236 -21.94 5.04 -15.54
C PHE A 236 -20.79 4.24 -14.89
N PHE A 237 -19.79 4.93 -14.35
CA PHE A 237 -18.70 4.34 -13.58
C PHE A 237 -17.95 5.40 -12.79
N ALA A 238 -17.00 4.96 -11.97
CA ALA A 238 -16.14 5.79 -11.17
C ALA A 238 -14.69 5.35 -11.31
N ASN A 239 -13.76 6.31 -11.34
CA ASN A 239 -12.33 6.01 -11.47
C ASN A 239 -11.46 7.08 -10.77
N SER A 240 -10.15 6.89 -10.78
CA SER A 240 -9.18 7.79 -10.11
C SER A 240 -8.71 8.96 -10.97
N ARG A 241 -9.03 9.01 -12.27
CA ARG A 241 -8.43 9.97 -13.22
C ARG A 241 -9.42 10.78 -14.05
N GLY A 242 -10.68 10.37 -14.12
CA GLY A 242 -11.67 10.91 -15.04
C GLY A 242 -11.22 10.76 -16.49
N TYR A 243 -10.73 11.86 -17.06
CA TYR A 243 -10.09 11.94 -18.37
C TYR A 243 -8.59 12.26 -18.22
N LYS A 244 -7.79 11.83 -19.20
CA LYS A 244 -6.35 12.03 -19.26
C LYS A 244 -5.94 12.72 -20.55
N ASP A 245 -4.95 13.60 -20.45
CA ASP A 245 -4.24 14.19 -21.58
C ASP A 245 -2.76 13.74 -21.52
N GLY A 246 -2.44 12.76 -22.37
CA GLY A 246 -1.29 11.89 -22.16
C GLY A 246 -1.42 11.12 -20.84
N ASP A 247 -0.39 11.18 -20.00
CA ASP A 247 -0.37 10.53 -18.68
C ASP A 247 -0.85 11.43 -17.53
N SER A 248 -1.25 12.67 -17.79
CA SER A 248 -1.76 13.59 -16.75
C SER A 248 -3.28 13.51 -16.62
N THR A 249 -3.81 13.54 -15.39
CA THR A 249 -5.25 13.75 -15.19
C THR A 249 -5.63 15.13 -15.69
N LEU A 250 -6.74 15.20 -16.41
CA LEU A 250 -7.22 16.41 -17.06
C LEU A 250 -7.89 17.40 -16.08
N TYR A 251 -8.64 16.90 -15.09
CA TYR A 251 -9.46 17.72 -14.15
C TYR A 251 -10.42 18.69 -14.87
N ARG A 252 -11.01 18.23 -15.98
CA ARG A 252 -11.96 18.99 -16.81
C ARG A 252 -12.87 18.03 -17.55
N SER A 253 -14.03 18.52 -17.97
CA SER A 253 -14.82 17.87 -19.01
C SER A 253 -14.08 17.93 -20.36
N THR A 254 -14.46 17.07 -21.29
CA THR A 254 -13.86 17.00 -22.63
C THR A 254 -14.93 16.93 -23.72
N ARG A 255 -14.51 17.03 -24.99
CA ARG A 255 -15.37 17.01 -26.16
C ARG A 255 -14.89 16.00 -27.18
N ALA A 256 -15.83 15.30 -27.79
CA ALA A 256 -15.60 14.35 -28.86
C ALA A 256 -16.00 14.90 -30.23
N ALA A 257 -15.49 14.26 -31.28
CA ALA A 257 -15.83 14.59 -32.66
C ALA A 257 -17.25 14.11 -33.06
N GLY A 258 -17.82 13.17 -32.32
CA GLY A 258 -19.13 12.58 -32.60
C GLY A 258 -19.83 12.02 -31.35
N ASN A 259 -21.10 11.64 -31.51
CA ASN A 259 -22.00 11.25 -30.41
C ASN A 259 -21.63 9.91 -29.74
N THR A 260 -20.79 9.09 -30.39
CA THR A 260 -20.27 7.86 -29.78
C THR A 260 -19.16 8.13 -28.77
N LEU A 261 -18.77 9.40 -28.58
CA LEU A 261 -17.70 9.86 -27.69
C LEU A 261 -16.33 9.23 -27.97
N ALA A 262 -16.04 8.91 -29.24
CA ALA A 262 -14.74 8.41 -29.67
C ALA A 262 -14.41 8.85 -31.11
N PRO A 263 -13.20 9.40 -31.38
CA PRO A 263 -12.21 9.84 -30.39
C PRO A 263 -12.63 11.16 -29.72
N PHE A 264 -12.10 11.42 -28.52
CA PHE A 264 -12.08 12.78 -27.96
C PHE A 264 -11.04 13.64 -28.68
N LEU A 265 -11.24 14.97 -28.67
CA LEU A 265 -10.33 15.91 -29.33
C LEU A 265 -8.98 15.97 -28.62
N GLY A 266 -7.90 16.17 -29.39
CA GLY A 266 -6.54 16.35 -28.87
C GLY A 266 -5.97 15.15 -28.12
N ASP A 267 -6.31 13.94 -28.56
CA ASP A 267 -5.90 12.66 -27.98
C ASP A 267 -6.30 12.43 -26.50
N VAL A 268 -7.20 13.24 -25.95
CA VAL A 268 -7.76 13.02 -24.62
C VAL A 268 -8.39 11.63 -24.53
N GLN A 269 -8.14 10.91 -23.44
CA GLN A 269 -8.70 9.58 -23.22
C GLN A 269 -9.50 9.54 -21.92
N VAL A 270 -10.63 8.85 -21.93
CA VAL A 270 -11.29 8.46 -20.67
C VAL A 270 -10.49 7.33 -20.02
N GLN A 271 -10.29 7.36 -18.71
CA GLN A 271 -9.74 6.20 -18.01
C GLN A 271 -10.81 5.11 -17.94
N ARG A 272 -10.69 4.12 -18.81
CA ARG A 272 -11.71 3.11 -19.05
C ARG A 272 -11.86 2.11 -17.90
N PRO A 273 -13.10 1.73 -17.51
CA PRO A 273 -13.38 0.80 -16.42
C PRO A 273 -13.27 -0.69 -16.81
N ASP A 274 -13.10 -0.97 -18.11
CA ASP A 274 -13.00 -2.31 -18.69
C ASP A 274 -11.56 -2.69 -19.11
N VAL A 275 -10.59 -1.85 -18.74
CA VAL A 275 -9.16 -2.14 -18.82
C VAL A 275 -8.66 -2.53 -17.43
N LEU A 276 -7.63 -3.38 -17.35
CA LEU A 276 -7.01 -3.73 -16.07
C LEU A 276 -6.42 -2.50 -15.40
N ASP A 277 -6.69 -2.37 -14.11
CA ASP A 277 -6.17 -1.26 -13.31
C ASP A 277 -4.64 -1.33 -13.19
N THR A 278 -4.02 -0.15 -13.10
CA THR A 278 -2.61 0.03 -12.74
C THR A 278 -2.49 0.62 -11.33
N LEU A 279 -1.27 0.96 -10.90
CA LEU A 279 -1.07 1.65 -9.61
C LEU A 279 -1.68 3.06 -9.56
N THR A 280 -1.82 3.73 -10.71
CA THR A 280 -2.29 5.12 -10.82
C THR A 280 -3.69 5.22 -11.43
N ASP A 281 -4.03 4.27 -12.29
CA ASP A 281 -5.27 4.24 -13.06
C ASP A 281 -6.16 3.14 -12.47
N MET A 282 -7.03 3.52 -11.55
CA MET A 282 -7.88 2.60 -10.80
C MET A 282 -9.36 2.83 -11.11
N THR A 283 -10.07 1.75 -11.38
CA THR A 283 -11.53 1.71 -11.45
C THR A 283 -12.08 1.47 -10.06
N HIS A 284 -13.00 2.33 -9.63
CA HIS A 284 -13.69 2.17 -8.35
C HIS A 284 -14.95 1.34 -8.52
N LEU A 285 -15.39 0.71 -7.44
CA LEU A 285 -16.50 -0.23 -7.52
C LEU A 285 -17.83 0.48 -7.30
N VAL A 286 -18.77 0.21 -8.20
CA VAL A 286 -20.14 0.68 -8.12
C VAL A 286 -20.99 -0.35 -7.41
N PHE A 287 -21.61 0.02 -6.30
CA PHE A 287 -22.60 -0.77 -5.59
C PHE A 287 -23.99 -0.15 -5.69
N ILE A 288 -25.02 -0.99 -5.59
CA ILE A 288 -26.44 -0.57 -5.56
C ILE A 288 -26.90 -0.31 -4.13
N ASN A 289 -26.34 -1.03 -3.16
CA ASN A 289 -26.49 -0.75 -1.73
C ASN A 289 -25.14 -0.38 -1.10
N LYS A 290 -25.15 0.12 0.14
CA LYS A 290 -23.89 0.30 0.88
C LYS A 290 -23.14 -1.04 0.96
N PRO A 291 -21.83 -1.07 0.66
CA PRO A 291 -21.06 -2.29 0.61
C PRO A 291 -21.00 -2.98 1.99
N ASP A 292 -21.11 -4.31 2.00
CA ASP A 292 -20.93 -5.11 3.22
C ASP A 292 -19.45 -5.25 3.58
N VAL A 293 -19.16 -5.24 4.88
CA VAL A 293 -17.79 -5.31 5.42
C VAL A 293 -17.05 -6.57 4.98
N ALA A 294 -17.72 -7.72 4.89
CA ALA A 294 -17.07 -8.94 4.42
C ALA A 294 -16.81 -8.92 2.90
N THR A 295 -17.58 -8.15 2.12
CA THR A 295 -17.29 -7.92 0.70
C THR A 295 -16.00 -7.10 0.59
N LEU A 296 -15.92 -5.98 1.33
CA LEU A 296 -14.72 -5.13 1.35
C LEU A 296 -13.48 -5.91 1.78
N THR A 297 -13.60 -6.72 2.84
CA THR A 297 -12.53 -7.58 3.35
C THR A 297 -12.06 -8.57 2.27
N SER A 298 -12.97 -9.23 1.57
CA SER A 298 -12.61 -10.16 0.49
C SER A 298 -11.95 -9.48 -0.71
N LEU A 299 -12.27 -8.20 -0.95
CA LEU A 299 -11.71 -7.41 -2.03
C LEU A 299 -10.38 -6.74 -1.65
N GLY A 300 -9.92 -6.91 -0.40
CA GLY A 300 -8.72 -6.24 0.12
C GLY A 300 -8.89 -4.72 0.26
N ILE A 301 -10.12 -4.22 0.32
CA ILE A 301 -10.42 -2.80 0.48
C ILE A 301 -10.47 -2.48 1.99
N PRO A 302 -9.73 -1.48 2.48
CA PRO A 302 -9.80 -1.06 3.88
C PRO A 302 -11.22 -0.69 4.30
N SER A 303 -11.68 -1.24 5.44
CA SER A 303 -12.99 -0.89 6.00
C SER A 303 -13.04 0.52 6.61
N ALA A 304 -11.87 1.09 6.91
CA ALA A 304 -11.70 2.48 7.29
C ALA A 304 -10.89 3.19 6.19
N PRO A 305 -11.30 4.40 5.76
CA PRO A 305 -10.59 5.11 4.71
C PRO A 305 -9.18 5.49 5.14
N LEU A 306 -8.23 5.35 4.22
CA LEU A 306 -6.84 5.71 4.45
C LEU A 306 -6.68 7.24 4.47
N ILE A 307 -6.10 7.77 5.56
CA ILE A 307 -5.85 9.21 5.68
C ILE A 307 -4.67 9.59 4.76
N PRO A 308 -4.82 10.60 3.88
CA PRO A 308 -3.71 11.07 3.07
C PRO A 308 -2.60 11.61 3.98
N PRO A 309 -1.35 11.13 3.83
CA PRO A 309 -0.25 11.52 4.69
C PRO A 309 0.10 13.00 4.48
N LYS A 310 0.70 13.61 5.50
CA LYS A 310 1.31 14.94 5.35
C LYS A 310 2.54 14.81 4.44
N PRO A 311 2.62 15.54 3.31
CA PRO A 311 3.81 15.50 2.47
C PRO A 311 5.02 16.08 3.23
N THR A 312 6.20 15.52 3.01
CA THR A 312 7.45 16.04 3.59
C THR A 312 8.36 16.60 2.50
N ASN A 313 9.38 17.35 2.89
CA ASN A 313 10.38 17.90 1.97
C ASN A 313 9.81 18.73 0.80
N PHE A 314 8.67 19.41 1.00
CA PHE A 314 8.09 20.29 -0.02
C PHE A 314 8.97 21.51 -0.27
N LYS A 315 9.62 21.57 -1.43
CA LYS A 315 10.63 22.58 -1.78
C LYS A 315 10.50 23.02 -3.22
N PHE A 316 10.85 24.27 -3.50
CA PHE A 316 11.04 24.77 -4.86
C PHE A 316 12.53 24.87 -5.21
N THR A 317 12.88 24.50 -6.44
CA THR A 317 14.22 24.64 -7.01
C THR A 317 14.13 25.31 -8.38
N GLY A 318 14.70 26.50 -8.54
CA GLY A 318 14.63 27.24 -9.81
C GLY A 318 15.54 26.68 -10.90
N LYS A 319 15.14 26.91 -12.15
CA LYS A 319 15.85 26.47 -13.35
C LYS A 319 16.99 27.43 -13.74
N ASN A 320 18.04 26.88 -14.38
CA ASN A 320 19.11 27.57 -15.11
C ASN A 320 19.76 28.77 -14.36
N GLY A 321 20.84 28.55 -13.62
CA GLY A 321 21.64 29.64 -13.05
C GLY A 321 21.02 30.34 -11.85
N ALA A 322 19.93 29.78 -11.31
CA ALA A 322 19.24 30.28 -10.13
C ALA A 322 19.65 29.49 -8.87
N SER A 323 19.34 30.05 -7.70
CA SER A 323 19.86 29.57 -6.41
C SER A 323 18.77 29.04 -5.51
N GLY A 324 18.63 27.71 -5.48
CA GLY A 324 17.65 27.04 -4.64
C GLY A 324 16.23 27.53 -4.93
N ASN A 325 15.60 28.23 -3.99
CA ASN A 325 14.20 28.64 -4.12
C ASN A 325 13.97 29.90 -4.99
N GLN A 326 14.99 30.37 -5.72
CA GLN A 326 14.90 31.51 -6.63
C GLN A 326 14.83 31.04 -8.08
N THR A 327 14.14 31.78 -8.96
CA THR A 327 14.18 31.57 -10.41
C THR A 327 14.07 32.88 -11.19
N PHE A 328 14.55 32.88 -12.44
CA PHE A 328 14.39 34.02 -13.34
C PHE A 328 12.99 34.10 -13.91
N VAL A 329 12.58 35.33 -14.26
CA VAL A 329 11.33 35.60 -14.97
C VAL A 329 11.19 34.66 -16.18
N GLY A 330 10.13 33.85 -16.20
CA GLY A 330 9.82 32.91 -17.27
C GLY A 330 10.73 31.67 -17.37
N ALA A 331 11.68 31.48 -16.44
CA ALA A 331 12.53 30.29 -16.43
C ALA A 331 11.86 29.10 -15.73
N GLY A 332 11.08 29.36 -14.68
CA GLY A 332 10.40 28.32 -13.91
C GLY A 332 11.33 27.49 -13.03
N GLY A 333 10.97 26.26 -12.75
CA GLY A 333 11.72 25.39 -11.85
C GLY A 333 10.96 24.12 -11.53
N HIS A 334 11.34 23.44 -10.46
CA HIS A 334 10.72 22.22 -10.01
C HIS A 334 10.26 22.36 -8.56
N PHE A 335 9.07 21.86 -8.27
CA PHE A 335 8.65 21.54 -6.92
C PHE A 335 9.01 20.09 -6.63
N SER A 336 9.56 19.81 -5.45
CA SER A 336 9.80 18.45 -4.97
C SER A 336 9.08 18.21 -3.65
N PHE A 337 8.65 16.98 -3.40
CA PHE A 337 8.05 16.54 -2.13
C PHE A 337 8.14 15.01 -2.00
N ASP A 338 8.01 14.49 -0.79
CA ASP A 338 7.91 13.04 -0.54
C ASP A 338 6.50 12.68 -0.08
N SER A 339 6.02 11.53 -0.56
CA SER A 339 4.81 10.86 -0.09
C SER A 339 5.13 9.50 0.50
N SER A 340 4.39 9.09 1.53
CA SER A 340 4.48 7.72 2.10
C SER A 340 3.39 6.79 1.59
N SER A 341 2.44 7.28 0.79
CA SER A 341 1.33 6.49 0.24
C SER A 341 1.02 6.85 -1.21
N LEU A 342 0.27 5.97 -1.86
CA LEU A 342 -0.40 6.27 -3.13
C LEU A 342 -1.51 7.30 -2.91
N GLY A 343 -1.84 8.07 -3.94
CA GLY A 343 -2.93 9.03 -3.94
C GLY A 343 -2.77 10.02 -5.09
N SER A 344 -3.13 11.28 -4.86
CA SER A 344 -2.82 12.38 -5.76
C SER A 344 -2.34 13.61 -5.00
N TYR A 345 -1.85 14.60 -5.72
CA TYR A 345 -1.40 15.86 -5.14
C TYR A 345 -1.99 17.06 -5.87
N GLU A 346 -2.06 18.17 -5.15
CA GLU A 346 -2.33 19.49 -5.69
C GLU A 346 -1.29 20.46 -5.13
N ILE A 347 -0.56 21.12 -6.03
CA ILE A 347 0.27 22.28 -5.72
C ILE A 347 -0.41 23.51 -6.31
N ILE A 348 -0.71 24.50 -5.47
CA ILE A 348 -1.20 25.81 -5.89
C ILE A 348 -0.16 26.86 -5.54
N LEU A 349 0.29 27.61 -6.54
CA LEU A 349 1.11 28.80 -6.37
C LEU A 349 0.20 30.03 -6.32
N ASP A 350 0.16 30.70 -5.18
CA ASP A 350 -0.59 31.95 -4.96
C ASP A 350 0.08 33.08 -5.76
N THR A 351 -0.37 33.24 -7.02
CA THR A 351 0.26 34.10 -8.03
C THR A 351 -0.20 35.56 -7.92
N ASP A 352 -1.39 35.80 -7.38
CA ASP A 352 -1.90 37.15 -7.12
C ASP A 352 -1.51 37.66 -5.71
N ASN A 353 -0.99 36.78 -4.86
CA ASN A 353 -0.52 37.04 -3.50
C ASN A 353 -1.62 37.66 -2.62
N ASN A 354 -2.82 37.09 -2.66
CA ASN A 354 -3.90 37.49 -1.78
C ASN A 354 -4.02 36.60 -0.51
N GLY A 355 -3.24 35.52 -0.42
CA GLY A 355 -3.25 34.54 0.68
C GLY A 355 -4.32 33.45 0.56
N ILE A 356 -5.06 33.43 -0.55
CA ILE A 356 -6.10 32.48 -0.92
C ILE A 356 -5.57 31.67 -2.11
N TYR A 357 -5.42 30.37 -1.91
CA TYR A 357 -4.95 29.46 -2.95
C TYR A 357 -6.14 28.99 -3.79
N ASP A 358 -6.54 29.81 -4.75
CA ASP A 358 -7.73 29.64 -5.58
C ASP A 358 -7.37 28.96 -6.91
N PRO A 359 -7.69 27.67 -7.12
CA PRO A 359 -7.33 26.95 -8.35
C PRO A 359 -7.98 27.48 -9.63
N SER A 360 -8.92 28.42 -9.56
CA SER A 360 -9.51 29.09 -10.73
C SER A 360 -8.74 30.34 -11.18
N VAL A 361 -7.94 30.93 -10.28
CA VAL A 361 -7.16 32.17 -10.55
C VAL A 361 -5.66 31.90 -10.49
N ASP A 362 -5.22 31.04 -9.58
CA ASP A 362 -3.84 30.70 -9.30
C ASP A 362 -3.31 29.57 -10.17
N ARG A 363 -1.97 29.47 -10.20
CA ARG A 363 -1.29 28.42 -10.96
C ARG A 363 -1.38 27.08 -10.21
N VAL A 364 -2.11 26.14 -10.79
CA VAL A 364 -2.25 24.76 -10.29
C VAL A 364 -1.33 23.79 -11.03
N LEU A 365 -0.67 22.92 -10.27
CA LEU A 365 0.04 21.74 -10.74
C LEU A 365 -0.48 20.53 -9.95
N GLN A 366 -1.09 19.56 -10.62
CA GLN A 366 -1.75 18.45 -9.95
C GLN A 366 -1.70 17.18 -10.79
N ASN A 367 -1.50 16.04 -10.13
CA ASN A 367 -1.47 14.72 -10.76
C ASN A 367 -1.54 13.60 -9.70
N VAL A 368 -1.40 12.34 -10.11
CA VAL A 368 -1.20 11.20 -9.20
C VAL A 368 0.10 11.34 -8.40
N SER A 369 0.10 10.78 -7.18
CA SER A 369 1.25 10.71 -6.29
C SER A 369 1.55 9.25 -5.97
N LEU A 370 2.82 8.87 -6.13
CA LEU A 370 3.35 7.56 -5.74
C LEU A 370 4.13 7.69 -4.42
N PRO A 371 4.25 6.61 -3.62
CA PRO A 371 5.19 6.58 -2.51
C PRO A 371 6.62 6.88 -2.96
N GLY A 372 7.33 7.72 -2.21
CA GLY A 372 8.66 8.20 -2.55
C GLY A 372 8.69 9.69 -2.92
N LYS A 373 9.80 10.11 -3.51
CA LYS A 373 10.04 11.49 -3.96
C LYS A 373 9.29 11.74 -5.26
N SER A 374 8.66 12.91 -5.36
CA SER A 374 7.99 13.42 -6.56
C SER A 374 8.62 14.75 -6.96
N VAL A 375 8.78 14.97 -8.26
CA VAL A 375 9.29 16.21 -8.84
C VAL A 375 8.29 16.72 -9.87
N VAL A 376 7.92 17.99 -9.78
CA VAL A 376 6.87 18.61 -10.58
C VAL A 376 7.40 19.87 -11.24
N LEU A 377 7.47 19.87 -12.56
CA LEU A 377 7.89 21.02 -13.35
C LEU A 377 6.87 22.16 -13.26
N TRP A 378 7.38 23.37 -13.06
CA TRP A 378 6.69 24.64 -13.27
C TRP A 378 7.42 25.46 -14.33
N ASP A 379 6.68 26.02 -15.27
CA ASP A 379 7.19 26.72 -16.44
C ASP A 379 7.46 28.22 -16.22
N GLY A 380 7.32 28.71 -14.98
CA GLY A 380 7.56 30.11 -14.64
C GLY A 380 6.39 31.03 -14.98
N LYS A 381 5.21 30.47 -15.29
CA LYS A 381 4.03 31.19 -15.74
C LYS A 381 2.89 31.14 -14.73
N ASP A 382 2.05 32.18 -14.77
CA ASP A 382 0.76 32.25 -14.08
C ASP A 382 -0.31 31.38 -14.75
N ALA A 383 -1.53 31.36 -14.19
CA ALA A 383 -2.64 30.58 -14.73
C ALA A 383 -3.14 31.07 -16.10
N GLN A 384 -2.83 32.33 -16.48
CA GLN A 384 -3.17 32.92 -17.77
C GLN A 384 -2.06 32.72 -18.82
N GLY A 385 -0.97 32.05 -18.45
CA GLY A 385 0.16 31.76 -19.33
C GLY A 385 1.16 32.91 -19.51
N ASN A 386 1.08 33.98 -18.70
CA ASN A 386 2.07 35.05 -18.68
C ASN A 386 3.23 34.68 -17.74
N ASN A 387 4.43 35.20 -18.02
CA ASN A 387 5.55 35.03 -17.10
C ASN A 387 5.25 35.72 -15.76
N LEU A 388 5.43 34.99 -14.66
CA LEU A 388 5.31 35.57 -13.32
C LEU A 388 6.45 36.58 -13.12
N LEU A 389 6.13 37.77 -12.59
CA LEU A 389 7.08 38.87 -12.43
C LEU A 389 7.68 38.89 -11.01
N PRO A 390 8.84 39.55 -10.79
CA PRO A 390 9.37 39.77 -9.45
C PRO A 390 8.42 40.61 -8.60
N ARG A 391 8.28 40.26 -7.33
CA ARG A 391 7.59 41.10 -6.35
C ARG A 391 8.50 42.25 -5.89
N PRO A 392 7.93 43.38 -5.41
CA PRO A 392 8.72 44.46 -4.83
C PRO A 392 9.71 43.95 -3.78
N ALA A 393 10.98 44.37 -3.89
CA ALA A 393 12.08 43.94 -3.04
C ALA A 393 12.31 42.41 -2.99
N ASN A 394 11.97 41.70 -4.08
CA ASN A 394 12.10 40.24 -4.21
C ASN A 394 11.40 39.47 -3.08
N ALA A 395 10.25 39.99 -2.62
CA ALA A 395 9.38 39.27 -1.70
C ALA A 395 8.95 37.90 -2.28
N PRO A 396 8.80 36.84 -1.46
CA PRO A 396 8.46 35.51 -1.95
C PRO A 396 7.02 35.43 -2.43
N TYR A 397 6.76 34.57 -3.41
CA TYR A 397 5.46 33.95 -3.63
C TYR A 397 5.35 32.70 -2.76
N ASN A 398 4.13 32.30 -2.41
CA ASN A 398 3.89 31.13 -1.59
C ASN A 398 3.23 30.04 -2.42
N ALA A 399 3.75 28.82 -2.34
CA ALA A 399 3.12 27.63 -2.89
C ALA A 399 2.62 26.75 -1.75
N ARG A 400 1.47 26.11 -1.95
CA ARG A 400 0.86 25.14 -1.05
C ARG A 400 0.77 23.80 -1.74
N ILE A 401 1.21 22.73 -1.08
CA ILE A 401 0.89 21.35 -1.48
C ILE A 401 -0.13 20.72 -0.53
N ARG A 402 -1.02 19.89 -1.06
CA ARG A 402 -1.81 18.89 -0.34
C ARG A 402 -1.73 17.54 -1.07
N LEU A 403 -1.60 16.46 -0.32
CA LEU A 403 -1.92 15.12 -0.82
C LEU A 403 -3.42 14.87 -0.67
N ARG A 404 -4.00 14.06 -1.54
CA ARG A 404 -5.44 13.73 -1.56
C ARG A 404 -5.61 12.22 -1.61
N ALA A 405 -6.69 11.76 -0.99
CA ALA A 405 -7.13 10.36 -1.00
C ALA A 405 -8.64 10.30 -1.24
N GLY A 406 -9.16 9.11 -1.51
CA GLY A 406 -10.55 8.89 -1.91
C GLY A 406 -10.88 9.54 -3.24
N GLU A 407 -9.89 9.79 -4.09
CA GLU A 407 -10.13 10.53 -5.32
C GLU A 407 -11.09 9.77 -6.23
N TYR A 408 -12.24 10.39 -6.43
CA TYR A 408 -13.37 9.87 -7.18
C TYR A 408 -13.67 10.86 -8.29
N HIS A 409 -13.38 10.46 -9.51
CA HIS A 409 -13.91 11.08 -10.71
C HIS A 409 -15.16 10.34 -11.17
N PHE A 410 -16.13 11.11 -11.64
CA PHE A 410 -17.42 10.67 -12.13
C PHE A 410 -17.61 11.04 -13.61
N PRO A 411 -16.97 10.31 -14.54
CA PRO A 411 -17.23 10.47 -15.97
C PRO A 411 -18.67 10.08 -16.29
N MET A 412 -19.42 11.03 -16.83
CA MET A 412 -20.71 10.76 -17.44
C MET A 412 -20.54 10.75 -18.97
N LEU A 413 -20.84 9.60 -19.57
CA LEU A 413 -20.73 9.38 -21.00
C LEU A 413 -22.12 9.31 -21.61
N ASP A 414 -22.41 10.26 -22.51
CA ASP A 414 -23.64 10.30 -23.31
C ASP A 414 -24.90 10.48 -22.42
N ALA A 415 -24.82 11.43 -21.48
CA ALA A 415 -26.00 11.95 -20.77
C ALA A 415 -26.34 13.33 -21.33
N GLU A 416 -27.52 13.47 -21.92
CA GLU A 416 -27.92 14.63 -22.71
C GLU A 416 -28.05 15.87 -21.82
N ASN A 417 -28.69 15.73 -20.66
CA ASN A 417 -28.98 16.82 -19.73
C ASN A 417 -28.81 16.39 -18.27
N ASN A 418 -28.53 17.37 -17.40
CA ASN A 418 -28.55 17.21 -15.94
C ASN A 418 -29.24 18.43 -15.31
N PRO A 419 -30.57 18.56 -15.43
CA PRO A 419 -31.27 19.81 -15.11
C PRO A 419 -31.25 20.18 -13.62
N SER A 420 -30.99 19.22 -12.73
CA SER A 420 -31.00 19.43 -11.28
C SER A 420 -29.63 19.30 -10.62
N GLY A 421 -28.58 19.01 -11.40
CA GLY A 421 -27.22 18.84 -10.87
C GLY A 421 -27.04 17.53 -10.08
N PHE A 422 -25.79 17.09 -9.91
CA PHE A 422 -25.43 15.93 -9.11
C PHE A 422 -25.37 16.27 -7.62
N VAL A 423 -25.72 15.28 -6.78
CA VAL A 423 -25.48 15.31 -5.33
C VAL A 423 -24.54 14.17 -4.98
N ILE A 424 -23.34 14.50 -4.49
CA ILE A 424 -22.32 13.52 -4.12
C ILE A 424 -21.96 13.71 -2.65
N GLU A 425 -22.07 12.65 -1.86
CA GLU A 425 -21.79 12.67 -0.42
C GLU A 425 -20.69 11.66 -0.05
N MET A 426 -19.60 12.13 0.55
CA MET A 426 -18.63 11.28 1.24
C MET A 426 -19.22 10.79 2.57
N MET A 427 -19.49 9.50 2.66
CA MET A 427 -20.26 8.92 3.77
C MET A 427 -19.41 8.58 4.99
N ASN A 428 -18.08 8.48 4.84
CA ASN A 428 -17.18 7.95 5.85
C ASN A 428 -15.88 8.77 6.04
N ALA A 429 -15.95 10.09 5.89
CA ALA A 429 -14.77 10.96 6.04
C ALA A 429 -13.92 10.61 7.28
N PRO A 430 -12.58 10.42 7.14
CA PRO A 430 -11.73 9.97 8.24
C PRO A 430 -11.44 11.06 9.30
N GLY A 431 -11.82 12.32 9.01
CA GLY A 431 -11.58 13.46 9.89
C GLY A 431 -12.38 14.69 9.48
N PRO A 432 -12.18 15.82 10.19
CA PRO A 432 -12.84 17.08 9.86
C PRO A 432 -12.29 17.66 8.55
N PHE A 433 -13.18 18.29 7.79
CA PHE A 433 -12.80 19.02 6.58
C PHE A 433 -12.19 20.39 6.90
N PRO A 434 -11.22 20.87 6.11
CA PRO A 434 -10.79 22.26 6.12
C PRO A 434 -11.95 23.25 5.94
N PRO A 435 -11.85 24.50 6.43
CA PRO A 435 -12.86 25.52 6.19
C PRO A 435 -13.16 25.71 4.69
N GLY A 436 -14.44 25.88 4.36
CA GLY A 436 -14.91 26.09 2.98
C GLY A 436 -15.22 24.81 2.21
N ILE A 437 -14.85 23.64 2.72
CA ILE A 437 -15.16 22.34 2.12
C ILE A 437 -15.81 21.41 3.14
N ASN A 438 -16.59 20.45 2.65
CA ASN A 438 -17.32 19.49 3.46
C ASN A 438 -17.56 18.18 2.69
N LYS A 439 -18.28 17.23 3.29
CA LYS A 439 -18.55 15.92 2.69
C LYS A 439 -19.37 15.95 1.40
N PHE A 440 -20.01 17.07 1.05
CA PHE A 440 -20.76 17.27 -0.19
C PHE A 440 -19.98 18.11 -1.21
N THR A 441 -18.74 18.50 -0.93
CA THR A 441 -17.95 19.29 -1.87
C THR A 441 -17.61 18.47 -3.12
N VAL A 442 -17.97 19.01 -4.27
CA VAL A 442 -17.60 18.52 -5.60
C VAL A 442 -16.84 19.58 -6.37
N TYR A 443 -16.15 19.14 -7.40
CA TYR A 443 -15.34 19.96 -8.28
C TYR A 443 -15.66 19.61 -9.74
N TYR A 444 -15.63 20.62 -10.60
CA TYR A 444 -15.74 20.46 -12.04
C TYR A 444 -15.14 21.68 -12.74
N ASN A 445 -14.77 21.53 -14.00
CA ASN A 445 -14.27 22.62 -14.82
C ASN A 445 -14.61 22.42 -16.29
N ASP A 446 -15.54 23.26 -16.76
CA ASP A 446 -16.02 23.29 -18.13
C ASP A 446 -15.45 24.47 -18.93
N ASP A 447 -14.39 25.14 -18.46
CA ASP A 447 -13.73 26.20 -19.22
C ASP A 447 -13.01 25.62 -20.46
N ASN A 448 -13.01 26.38 -21.55
CA ASN A 448 -12.26 26.03 -22.75
C ASN A 448 -10.76 25.94 -22.45
N TYR A 449 -10.08 25.01 -23.10
CA TYR A 449 -8.65 24.77 -22.89
C TYR A 449 -7.96 24.28 -24.16
N LYS A 450 -6.63 24.18 -24.08
CA LYS A 450 -5.79 23.60 -25.13
C LYS A 450 -5.13 22.34 -24.57
N THR A 451 -5.24 21.23 -25.29
CA THR A 451 -4.60 19.95 -24.95
C THR A 451 -3.08 20.03 -25.13
N LYS A 452 -2.36 19.02 -24.62
CA LYS A 452 -0.90 18.91 -24.69
C LYS A 452 -0.37 18.91 -26.13
N ASP A 453 -1.12 18.35 -27.08
CA ASP A 453 -0.80 18.35 -28.51
C ASP A 453 -1.08 19.69 -29.21
N GLY A 454 -1.69 20.65 -28.51
CA GLY A 454 -2.02 21.98 -29.01
C GLY A 454 -3.44 22.13 -29.57
N THR A 455 -4.28 21.11 -29.53
CA THR A 455 -5.67 21.15 -30.00
C THR A 455 -6.56 22.00 -29.09
N ASP A 456 -7.37 22.89 -29.68
CA ASP A 456 -8.35 23.69 -28.93
C ASP A 456 -9.61 22.88 -28.63
N VAL A 457 -10.02 22.84 -27.36
CA VAL A 457 -11.24 22.18 -26.91
C VAL A 457 -12.25 23.24 -26.47
N ASP A 458 -13.31 23.40 -27.29
CA ASP A 458 -14.42 24.30 -27.01
C ASP A 458 -15.57 23.58 -26.32
N LEU A 459 -15.82 23.97 -25.06
CA LEU A 459 -16.89 23.46 -24.21
C LEU A 459 -18.10 24.42 -24.13
N ASN A 460 -18.13 25.51 -24.91
CA ASN A 460 -19.28 26.44 -24.90
C ASN A 460 -20.57 25.84 -25.46
N GLY A 461 -20.47 25.00 -26.50
CA GLY A 461 -21.63 24.44 -27.20
C GLY A 461 -21.29 23.20 -28.04
N PRO A 462 -22.31 22.49 -28.60
CA PRO A 462 -23.74 22.75 -28.45
C PRO A 462 -24.26 22.49 -27.02
N GLY A 463 -25.47 22.96 -26.72
CA GLY A 463 -26.11 22.91 -25.39
C GLY A 463 -25.77 24.09 -24.49
N ASN A 464 -26.25 24.03 -23.25
CA ASN A 464 -26.04 25.03 -22.20
C ASN A 464 -25.21 24.41 -21.06
N PRO A 465 -23.98 24.90 -20.81
CA PRO A 465 -23.16 24.46 -19.68
C PRO A 465 -23.73 24.93 -18.33
N THR A 466 -23.17 24.38 -17.25
CA THR A 466 -23.42 24.80 -15.87
C THR A 466 -23.00 26.25 -15.59
N ASN A 467 -23.63 26.86 -14.60
CA ASN A 467 -23.22 28.15 -14.05
C ASN A 467 -23.12 28.10 -12.51
N PRO A 468 -21.90 28.21 -11.93
CA PRO A 468 -20.64 28.58 -12.57
C PRO A 468 -20.08 27.47 -13.46
N ARG A 469 -19.28 27.82 -14.49
CA ARG A 469 -18.60 26.84 -15.36
C ARG A 469 -17.38 26.17 -14.72
N ASN A 470 -16.76 26.88 -13.79
CA ASN A 470 -15.57 26.44 -13.10
C ASN A 470 -15.83 26.47 -11.60
N ALA A 471 -15.89 25.27 -11.02
CA ALA A 471 -15.99 25.06 -9.59
C ALA A 471 -14.74 24.36 -9.05
N ALA A 472 -13.56 24.64 -9.62
CA ALA A 472 -12.30 24.07 -9.17
C ALA A 472 -11.97 24.45 -7.71
N VAL A 473 -12.53 25.55 -7.19
CA VAL A 473 -12.45 25.94 -5.75
C VAL A 473 -13.24 25.00 -4.83
N GLY A 474 -14.15 24.20 -5.39
CA GLY A 474 -15.09 23.36 -4.68
C GLY A 474 -16.44 24.04 -4.49
N ILE A 475 -17.52 23.29 -4.71
CA ILE A 475 -18.90 23.74 -4.51
C ILE A 475 -19.70 22.68 -3.75
N ASP A 476 -20.60 23.14 -2.88
CA ASP A 476 -21.47 22.25 -2.08
C ASP A 476 -22.59 21.67 -2.96
N SER A 477 -22.60 20.35 -3.13
CA SER A 477 -23.55 19.64 -3.98
C SER A 477 -24.91 19.32 -3.32
N THR A 478 -25.17 19.75 -2.08
CA THR A 478 -26.44 19.42 -1.38
C THR A 478 -27.70 19.86 -2.11
N SER A 479 -27.64 20.95 -2.88
CA SER A 479 -28.74 21.44 -3.71
C SER A 479 -28.71 20.94 -5.17
N GLY A 480 -27.78 20.05 -5.50
CA GLY A 480 -27.43 19.69 -6.87
C GLY A 480 -26.50 20.72 -7.51
N GLN A 481 -25.41 20.25 -8.13
CA GLN A 481 -24.42 21.09 -8.83
C GLN A 481 -23.93 20.44 -10.12
N HIS A 482 -23.31 21.21 -11.01
CA HIS A 482 -22.90 20.76 -12.34
C HIS A 482 -24.11 20.41 -13.22
N GLU A 483 -25.08 21.33 -13.24
CA GLU A 483 -26.29 21.26 -14.05
C GLU A 483 -26.02 21.62 -15.51
N PHE A 484 -26.62 20.93 -16.47
CA PHE A 484 -26.48 21.26 -17.89
C PHE A 484 -27.74 20.89 -18.67
N SER A 485 -27.95 21.52 -19.82
CA SER A 485 -29.18 21.33 -20.60
C SER A 485 -28.99 21.55 -22.11
N GLY A 486 -30.03 21.28 -22.89
CA GLY A 486 -30.02 21.48 -24.34
C GLY A 486 -29.13 20.50 -25.11
N GLY A 487 -28.95 19.27 -24.61
CA GLY A 487 -28.08 18.26 -25.23
C GLY A 487 -26.60 18.59 -25.06
N TYR A 488 -26.22 19.14 -23.89
CA TYR A 488 -24.84 19.57 -23.66
C TYR A 488 -23.87 18.38 -23.66
N GLY A 489 -24.30 17.22 -23.16
CA GLY A 489 -23.49 16.01 -23.06
C GLY A 489 -23.42 15.15 -24.32
N ASP A 490 -24.24 15.39 -25.35
CA ASP A 490 -24.26 14.64 -26.63
C ASP A 490 -22.86 14.40 -27.22
N PHE A 491 -22.01 15.43 -27.16
CA PHE A 491 -20.64 15.39 -27.69
C PHE A 491 -19.58 15.58 -26.62
N LYS A 492 -19.94 15.48 -25.33
CA LYS A 492 -19.04 15.80 -24.23
C LYS A 492 -18.96 14.68 -23.22
N GLY A 493 -17.74 14.38 -22.82
CA GLY A 493 -17.48 13.61 -21.62
C GLY A 493 -17.50 14.56 -20.44
N ILE A 494 -18.54 14.49 -19.60
CA ILE A 494 -18.68 15.37 -18.43
C ILE A 494 -17.91 14.75 -17.27
N ASP A 495 -17.14 15.56 -16.54
CA ASP A 495 -16.39 15.09 -15.36
C ASP A 495 -16.74 15.91 -14.12
N THR A 496 -17.18 15.22 -13.07
CA THR A 496 -17.33 15.77 -11.72
C THR A 496 -16.44 14.96 -10.80
N TRP A 497 -15.65 15.59 -9.94
CA TRP A 497 -14.80 14.85 -9.02
C TRP A 497 -14.90 15.34 -7.58
N THR A 498 -14.42 14.52 -6.66
CA THR A 498 -14.31 14.81 -5.23
C THR A 498 -13.18 13.99 -4.61
N PHE A 499 -12.71 14.41 -3.43
CA PHE A 499 -11.64 13.75 -2.68
C PHE A 499 -11.64 14.24 -1.23
N TYR A 500 -10.90 13.54 -0.37
CA TYR A 500 -10.54 14.04 0.95
C TYR A 500 -9.14 14.68 0.91
N PRO A 501 -8.99 15.96 1.30
CA PRO A 501 -7.70 16.62 1.29
C PRO A 501 -6.91 16.33 2.57
N GLY A 502 -5.61 16.11 2.40
CA GLY A 502 -4.63 16.01 3.48
C GLY A 502 -4.21 17.37 4.02
N GLU A 503 -3.28 17.34 4.97
CA GLU A 503 -2.71 18.54 5.59
C GLU A 503 -1.90 19.35 4.57
N ALA A 504 -2.03 20.68 4.63
CA ALA A 504 -1.27 21.59 3.77
C ALA A 504 0.17 21.78 4.25
N VAL A 505 1.10 21.80 3.30
CA VAL A 505 2.51 22.21 3.53
C VAL A 505 2.85 23.33 2.56
N PHE A 506 3.66 24.27 3.01
CA PHE A 506 3.98 25.48 2.25
C PHE A 506 5.47 25.57 1.94
N THR A 507 5.79 26.19 0.81
CA THR A 507 7.16 26.55 0.44
C THR A 507 7.15 27.89 -0.27
N ASP A 508 8.25 28.63 -0.13
CA ASP A 508 8.42 29.94 -0.74
C ASP A 508 9.24 29.83 -2.01
N LEU A 509 8.90 30.61 -3.03
CA LEU A 509 9.77 30.87 -4.17
C LEU A 509 9.91 32.35 -4.46
N ILE A 510 11.02 32.74 -5.07
CA ILE A 510 11.31 34.12 -5.43
C ILE A 510 11.57 34.20 -6.93
N ILE A 511 10.92 35.17 -7.57
CA ILE A 511 11.18 35.51 -8.97
C ILE A 511 12.12 36.71 -8.99
N THR A 512 13.22 36.62 -9.74
CA THR A 512 14.22 37.68 -9.85
C THR A 512 14.59 37.94 -11.32
N THR A 513 15.19 39.10 -11.59
CA THR A 513 15.78 39.45 -12.90
C THR A 513 17.31 39.35 -12.89
N GLU A 514 17.92 39.06 -11.74
CA GLU A 514 19.37 39.09 -11.55
C GLU A 514 19.92 37.72 -11.14
N ASN A 515 20.94 37.25 -11.88
CA ASN A 515 21.62 35.99 -11.57
C ASN A 515 22.59 36.17 -10.39
N GLN A 516 22.05 36.09 -9.17
CA GLN A 516 22.78 36.30 -7.91
C GLN A 516 23.76 35.16 -7.61
N ALA A 517 23.43 34.18 -6.77
CA ALA A 517 24.29 32.99 -6.64
C ALA A 517 23.85 31.92 -7.65
N ASN A 518 24.73 31.00 -8.01
CA ASN A 518 24.40 29.79 -8.77
C ASN A 518 25.16 28.60 -8.17
N VAL A 519 24.62 28.11 -7.05
CA VAL A 519 25.16 26.99 -6.28
C VAL A 519 24.77 25.68 -6.94
N GLN A 520 25.74 24.83 -7.24
CA GLN A 520 25.58 23.50 -7.84
C GLN A 520 26.20 22.44 -6.93
N GLY A 521 25.52 21.30 -6.75
CA GLY A 521 25.96 20.20 -5.89
C GLY A 521 26.09 18.89 -6.66
N THR A 522 27.14 18.11 -6.38
CA THR A 522 27.24 16.72 -6.86
C THR A 522 27.64 15.78 -5.74
N LYS A 523 27.21 14.52 -5.81
CA LYS A 523 27.54 13.46 -4.85
C LYS A 523 27.85 12.16 -5.58
N SER A 524 28.94 11.51 -5.21
CA SER A 524 29.30 10.17 -5.70
C SER A 524 29.51 9.22 -4.54
N VAL A 525 29.42 7.91 -4.78
CA VAL A 525 29.75 6.87 -3.80
C VAL A 525 30.70 5.85 -4.41
N ARG A 526 31.71 5.43 -3.64
CA ARG A 526 32.68 4.40 -4.03
C ARG A 526 32.82 3.29 -3.01
N PHE A 527 33.15 2.10 -3.49
CA PHE A 527 33.46 0.96 -2.62
C PHE A 527 34.85 1.17 -2.01
N LEU A 528 34.93 1.47 -0.71
CA LEU A 528 36.18 1.88 -0.08
C LEU A 528 36.99 0.68 0.42
N THR A 529 36.36 -0.31 1.05
CA THR A 529 37.05 -1.46 1.63
C THR A 529 36.15 -2.68 1.65
N ASP A 530 36.65 -3.77 1.07
CA ASP A 530 36.12 -5.14 1.18
C ASP A 530 36.75 -5.78 2.44
N THR A 531 36.00 -5.80 3.53
CA THR A 531 36.50 -6.26 4.83
C THR A 531 36.52 -7.78 4.90
N ASP A 532 35.56 -8.45 4.25
CA ASP A 532 35.41 -9.90 4.29
C ASP A 532 36.18 -10.64 3.18
N GLY A 533 36.67 -9.90 2.19
CA GLY A 533 37.43 -10.42 1.04
C GLY A 533 36.56 -11.16 0.03
N SER A 534 35.24 -10.95 0.06
CA SER A 534 34.28 -11.67 -0.80
C SER A 534 34.33 -11.21 -2.26
N GLY A 535 34.88 -10.04 -2.54
CA GLY A 535 34.81 -9.41 -3.86
C GLY A 535 33.43 -8.88 -4.22
N THR A 536 32.46 -8.93 -3.30
CA THR A 536 31.15 -8.27 -3.43
C THR A 536 30.93 -7.30 -2.28
N VAL A 537 29.96 -6.41 -2.43
CA VAL A 537 29.63 -5.43 -1.38
C VAL A 537 28.68 -6.08 -0.38
N THR A 538 29.14 -6.31 0.85
CA THR A 538 28.41 -7.01 1.90
C THR A 538 28.32 -6.17 3.19
N VAL A 539 27.63 -6.70 4.21
CA VAL A 539 27.59 -6.05 5.52
C VAL A 539 28.95 -6.15 6.21
N GLY A 540 29.42 -5.04 6.79
CA GLY A 540 30.75 -4.91 7.40
C GLY A 540 31.77 -4.22 6.50
N ASP A 541 31.45 -4.06 5.21
CA ASP A 541 32.26 -3.30 4.26
C ASP A 541 32.14 -1.79 4.45
N ARG A 542 33.11 -1.05 3.90
CA ARG A 542 33.10 0.42 3.93
C ARG A 542 32.86 1.01 2.56
N VAL A 543 32.07 2.08 2.54
CA VAL A 543 31.84 2.95 1.38
C VAL A 543 32.25 4.38 1.71
N GLN A 544 32.59 5.14 0.69
CA GLN A 544 32.91 6.56 0.82
C GLN A 544 32.09 7.39 -0.15
N TYR A 545 31.39 8.38 0.38
CA TYR A 545 30.70 9.41 -0.39
C TYR A 545 31.65 10.58 -0.65
N THR A 546 31.58 11.18 -1.83
CA THR A 546 32.25 12.47 -2.15
C THR A 546 31.19 13.49 -2.52
N ILE A 547 31.09 14.57 -1.76
CA ILE A 547 30.12 15.66 -1.90
C ILE A 547 30.87 16.90 -2.37
N THR A 548 30.45 17.52 -3.47
CA THR A 548 31.05 18.76 -3.99
C THR A 548 29.99 19.82 -4.16
N TYR A 549 30.28 21.04 -3.71
CA TYR A 549 29.46 22.23 -3.99
C TYR A 549 30.30 23.35 -4.60
N SER A 550 29.75 24.03 -5.61
CA SER A 550 30.40 25.15 -6.32
C SER A 550 29.42 26.29 -6.56
N ASN A 551 29.88 27.54 -6.54
CA ASN A 551 29.08 28.71 -6.95
C ASN A 551 29.62 29.23 -8.30
N LEU A 552 29.00 28.87 -9.42
CA LEU A 552 29.58 29.03 -10.78
C LEU A 552 28.83 30.05 -11.64
N ALA A 553 29.38 30.45 -12.79
CA ALA A 553 28.64 31.25 -13.76
C ALA A 553 27.34 30.55 -14.20
N PRO A 554 26.21 31.26 -14.44
CA PRO A 554 26.09 32.71 -14.59
C PRO A 554 25.87 33.50 -13.27
N GLY A 555 26.06 32.90 -12.10
CA GLY A 555 25.99 33.60 -10.81
C GLY A 555 26.99 34.75 -10.69
N LYS A 556 26.58 35.84 -10.03
CA LYS A 556 27.29 37.11 -9.84
C LYS A 556 27.46 37.53 -8.37
N SER A 557 26.98 36.76 -7.38
CA SER A 557 27.13 37.06 -5.96
C SER A 557 27.39 35.84 -5.07
N ASP A 558 27.87 36.12 -3.86
CA ASP A 558 28.24 35.10 -2.87
C ASP A 558 27.00 34.44 -2.24
N ALA A 559 27.09 33.13 -2.00
CA ALA A 559 26.12 32.41 -1.18
C ALA A 559 26.55 32.50 0.29
N THR A 560 25.86 33.35 1.05
CA THR A 560 26.16 33.60 2.48
C THR A 560 25.36 32.68 3.39
N ASN A 561 25.82 32.46 4.62
CA ASN A 561 25.25 31.47 5.55
C ASN A 561 25.13 30.08 4.92
N PHE A 562 26.11 29.72 4.10
CA PHE A 562 26.14 28.47 3.36
C PHE A 562 26.46 27.31 4.33
N VAL A 563 25.60 26.30 4.35
CA VAL A 563 25.73 25.10 5.18
C VAL A 563 25.43 23.87 4.33
N ILE A 564 26.34 22.88 4.31
CA ILE A 564 26.11 21.56 3.72
C ILE A 564 25.51 20.66 4.81
N SER A 565 24.47 19.91 4.48
CA SER A 565 23.81 18.91 5.33
C SER A 565 23.73 17.56 4.62
N ASP A 566 23.99 16.49 5.36
CA ASP A 566 23.91 15.11 4.86
C ASP A 566 23.44 14.15 5.96
N SER A 567 22.41 13.36 5.71
CA SER A 567 21.91 12.37 6.67
C SER A 567 22.03 10.97 6.09
N LEU A 568 22.93 10.17 6.67
CA LEU A 568 23.15 8.79 6.26
C LEU A 568 21.88 7.95 6.55
N PRO A 569 21.43 7.11 5.60
CA PRO A 569 20.33 6.19 5.81
C PRO A 569 20.67 5.14 6.89
N ALA A 570 19.67 4.52 7.51
CA ALA A 570 19.83 3.61 8.65
C ALA A 570 20.73 2.40 8.37
N GLN A 571 20.88 2.01 7.09
CA GLN A 571 21.77 0.95 6.62
C GLN A 571 23.26 1.28 6.75
N LEU A 572 23.60 2.54 7.08
CA LEU A 572 24.97 3.01 7.17
C LEU A 572 25.30 3.53 8.57
N THR A 573 26.50 3.19 9.04
CA THR A 573 27.07 3.70 10.29
C THR A 573 28.22 4.64 9.96
N PHE A 574 28.14 5.89 10.42
CA PHE A 574 29.17 6.91 10.21
C PHE A 574 30.54 6.48 10.77
N VAL A 575 31.61 6.76 10.00
CA VAL A 575 33.00 6.51 10.41
C VAL A 575 33.78 7.82 10.52
N SER A 576 33.82 8.61 9.44
CA SER A 576 34.57 9.86 9.39
C SER A 576 34.08 10.78 8.29
N ALA A 577 34.41 12.07 8.39
CA ALA A 577 34.28 13.03 7.31
C ALA A 577 35.55 13.88 7.18
N GLU A 578 35.89 14.30 5.97
CA GLU A 578 37.09 15.09 5.68
C GLU A 578 36.84 16.08 4.52
N ILE A 579 37.20 17.36 4.69
CA ILE A 579 37.30 18.30 3.56
C ILE A 579 38.57 17.94 2.79
N THR A 580 38.40 17.42 1.58
CA THR A 580 39.51 16.98 0.72
C THR A 580 40.03 18.08 -0.19
N SER A 581 39.18 19.05 -0.53
CA SER A 581 39.59 20.25 -1.25
C SER A 581 38.66 21.43 -0.97
N GLN A 582 39.20 22.64 -0.99
CA GLN A 582 38.43 23.88 -0.92
C GLN A 582 39.21 25.03 -1.56
N THR A 583 38.51 26.01 -2.15
CA THR A 583 39.14 27.23 -2.66
C THR A 583 39.86 27.98 -1.54
N SER A 584 41.08 28.49 -1.83
CA SER A 584 41.91 29.17 -0.85
C SER A 584 41.18 30.35 -0.17
N GLY A 585 41.29 30.42 1.15
CA GLY A 585 40.69 31.49 1.96
C GLY A 585 39.18 31.39 2.15
N ASN A 586 38.56 30.25 1.86
CA ASN A 586 37.18 29.95 2.24
C ASN A 586 37.09 29.63 3.75
N ASP A 587 35.97 29.99 4.39
CA ASP A 587 35.74 29.90 5.85
C ASP A 587 34.84 28.71 6.27
N ILE A 588 34.49 27.83 5.33
CA ILE A 588 33.73 26.61 5.57
C ILE A 588 34.66 25.53 6.13
N THR A 589 34.21 24.87 7.18
CA THR A 589 34.90 23.83 7.94
C THR A 589 33.91 22.72 8.30
N LEU A 590 34.41 21.53 8.64
CA LEU A 590 33.55 20.44 9.10
C LEU A 590 32.92 20.78 10.45
N ASN A 591 31.64 20.43 10.59
CA ASN A 591 30.98 20.50 11.87
C ASN A 591 31.49 19.37 12.77
N SER A 592 32.18 19.72 13.86
CA SER A 592 32.70 18.75 14.83
C SER A 592 31.63 17.87 15.51
N ALA A 593 30.36 18.28 15.48
CA ALA A 593 29.25 17.51 16.03
C ALA A 593 28.61 16.54 15.01
N TYR A 594 29.06 16.53 13.77
CA TYR A 594 28.51 15.64 12.74
C TYR A 594 28.81 14.16 13.07
N ASN A 595 27.75 13.37 13.18
CA ASN A 595 27.82 11.94 13.51
C ASN A 595 27.10 11.06 12.47
N GLY A 596 26.96 11.56 11.23
CA GLY A 596 26.20 10.92 10.16
C GLY A 596 24.80 11.48 9.94
N SER A 597 24.40 12.55 10.64
CA SER A 597 23.11 13.21 10.43
C SER A 597 23.19 14.73 10.56
N GLY A 598 22.41 15.44 9.75
CA GLY A 598 22.23 16.90 9.84
C GLY A 598 23.35 17.71 9.18
N ALA A 599 23.71 18.84 9.80
CA ALA A 599 24.68 19.79 9.26
C ALA A 599 26.11 19.19 9.27
N LEU A 600 26.67 18.99 8.08
CA LEU A 600 28.01 18.48 7.83
C LEU A 600 29.09 19.56 7.98
N THR A 601 28.75 20.82 7.72
CA THR A 601 29.67 21.97 7.85
C THR A 601 29.14 23.02 8.83
N ASN A 602 30.00 23.95 9.26
CA ASN A 602 29.53 25.22 9.84
C ASN A 602 28.82 26.08 8.77
N SER A 603 28.19 27.15 9.25
CA SER A 603 27.74 28.26 8.42
C SER A 603 28.93 29.11 7.99
N GLY A 604 29.14 29.24 6.67
CA GLY A 604 30.19 30.05 6.06
C GLY A 604 29.71 30.80 4.81
N THR A 605 30.63 31.15 3.92
CA THR A 605 30.34 31.81 2.64
C THR A 605 30.94 31.02 1.48
N LEU A 606 30.09 30.61 0.52
CA LEU A 606 30.55 30.06 -0.75
C LEU A 606 30.58 31.18 -1.80
N ARG A 607 31.76 31.78 -1.98
CA ARG A 607 31.95 32.97 -2.83
C ARG A 607 31.76 32.61 -4.31
N VAL A 608 31.55 33.61 -5.16
CA VAL A 608 31.52 33.39 -6.62
C VAL A 608 32.83 32.75 -7.08
N GLY A 609 32.72 31.60 -7.76
CA GLY A 609 33.84 30.78 -8.23
C GLY A 609 34.41 29.81 -7.19
N ASP A 610 33.97 29.84 -5.93
CA ASP A 610 34.43 28.88 -4.93
C ASP A 610 33.92 27.47 -5.23
N THR A 611 34.70 26.48 -4.82
CA THR A 611 34.34 25.06 -4.78
C THR A 611 34.83 24.44 -3.49
N ILE A 612 34.03 23.56 -2.90
CA ILE A 612 34.38 22.74 -1.73
C ILE A 612 34.02 21.28 -1.98
N THR A 613 34.90 20.36 -1.59
CA THR A 613 34.70 18.91 -1.69
C THR A 613 34.95 18.22 -0.36
N ILE A 614 33.98 17.42 0.07
CA ILE A 614 33.99 16.67 1.34
C ILE A 614 33.84 15.18 1.05
N THR A 615 34.59 14.35 1.76
CA THR A 615 34.34 12.91 1.78
C THR A 615 33.69 12.48 3.08
N VAL A 616 32.75 11.54 3.03
CA VAL A 616 32.09 10.92 4.18
C VAL A 616 32.24 9.42 4.07
N THR A 617 32.88 8.79 5.06
CA THR A 617 33.09 7.34 5.12
C THR A 617 32.05 6.70 6.04
N ALA A 618 31.44 5.61 5.60
CA ALA A 618 30.45 4.85 6.36
C ALA A 618 30.66 3.34 6.23
N THR A 619 30.23 2.59 7.25
CA THR A 619 30.21 1.12 7.26
C THR A 619 28.79 0.64 6.96
N ILE A 620 28.65 -0.35 6.09
CA ILE A 620 27.36 -1.01 5.80
C ILE A 620 27.01 -1.90 6.99
N ASN A 621 25.80 -1.75 7.55
CA ASN A 621 25.35 -2.49 8.73
C ASN A 621 24.19 -3.48 8.42
N ASN A 622 23.77 -4.22 9.43
CA ASN A 622 22.77 -5.30 9.31
C ASN A 622 21.32 -4.81 9.06
N HIS A 623 21.05 -3.50 9.03
CA HIS A 623 19.71 -2.98 8.68
C HIS A 623 19.38 -3.11 7.18
N ASN A 624 20.20 -3.84 6.43
CA ASN A 624 20.02 -4.08 5.02
C ASN A 624 19.13 -5.33 4.76
N ASN A 625 17.82 -5.12 4.60
CA ASN A 625 16.86 -6.17 4.23
C ASN A 625 16.85 -6.48 2.71
N GLY A 626 17.99 -6.30 2.03
CA GLY A 626 18.12 -6.46 0.57
C GLY A 626 17.63 -5.28 -0.26
N ASN A 627 17.35 -4.13 0.35
CA ASN A 627 17.01 -2.90 -0.35
C ASN A 627 18.28 -2.11 -0.74
N PRO A 628 18.33 -1.48 -1.92
CA PRO A 628 19.42 -0.56 -2.25
C PRO A 628 19.59 0.55 -1.20
N ILE A 629 20.83 0.98 -0.96
CA ILE A 629 21.13 2.10 -0.08
C ILE A 629 21.18 3.37 -0.92
N SER A 630 20.32 4.33 -0.58
CA SER A 630 20.20 5.63 -1.26
C SER A 630 20.58 6.78 -0.32
N ASN A 631 21.33 7.77 -0.81
CA ASN A 631 21.77 8.92 -0.01
C ASN A 631 21.90 10.21 -0.86
N GLN A 632 21.39 11.34 -0.40
CA GLN A 632 21.47 12.65 -1.07
C GLN A 632 21.87 13.74 -0.08
N ALA A 633 22.82 14.60 -0.45
CA ALA A 633 23.19 15.76 0.38
C ALA A 633 22.39 17.00 -0.06
N SER A 634 22.34 18.00 0.81
CA SER A 634 21.73 19.30 0.52
C SER A 634 22.61 20.44 1.06
N ALA A 635 22.42 21.64 0.54
CA ALA A 635 23.02 22.86 1.06
C ALA A 635 21.97 23.96 1.19
N SER A 636 22.10 24.80 2.22
CA SER A 636 21.25 25.96 2.45
C SER A 636 22.06 27.25 2.50
N PHE A 637 21.55 28.35 1.97
CA PHE A 637 22.27 29.65 1.92
C PHE A 637 21.33 30.85 1.69
N LYS A 638 21.88 32.06 1.71
CA LYS A 638 21.20 33.32 1.41
C LYS A 638 21.92 34.11 0.32
N THR A 639 21.16 34.91 -0.43
CA THR A 639 21.67 35.85 -1.45
C THR A 639 21.40 37.31 -1.03
N PRO A 640 22.13 38.30 -1.57
CA PRO A 640 21.94 39.71 -1.20
C PRO A 640 20.54 40.28 -1.44
N ASP A 641 19.83 39.76 -2.45
CA ASP A 641 18.49 40.20 -2.84
C ASP A 641 17.36 39.45 -2.12
N SER A 642 17.69 38.39 -1.36
CA SER A 642 16.76 37.68 -0.49
C SER A 642 17.39 37.35 0.85
N THR A 643 17.28 38.31 1.78
CA THR A 643 17.69 38.10 3.18
C THR A 643 16.63 37.37 4.01
N ALA A 644 15.37 37.38 3.54
CA ALA A 644 14.21 36.83 4.22
C ALA A 644 14.03 35.31 4.00
N THR A 645 14.52 34.75 2.89
CA THR A 645 14.34 33.34 2.56
C THR A 645 15.69 32.63 2.39
N THR A 646 15.72 31.35 2.76
CA THR A 646 16.92 30.52 2.64
C THR A 646 16.80 29.66 1.38
N GLY A 647 17.70 29.86 0.42
CA GLY A 647 17.81 28.99 -0.75
C GLY A 647 18.31 27.62 -0.36
N THR A 648 17.78 26.56 -0.97
CA THR A 648 18.23 25.17 -0.74
C THR A 648 18.57 24.48 -2.05
N VAL A 649 19.69 23.76 -2.09
CA VAL A 649 20.16 23.03 -3.26
C VAL A 649 20.47 21.57 -2.89
N PHE A 650 20.01 20.61 -3.66
CA PHE A 650 20.37 19.19 -3.52
C PHE A 650 21.56 18.83 -4.40
N THR A 651 22.24 17.74 -4.08
CA THR A 651 23.30 17.19 -4.95
C THR A 651 22.72 16.29 -6.03
N ASP A 652 23.25 16.43 -7.25
CA ASP A 652 23.08 15.46 -8.34
C ASP A 652 24.00 14.25 -8.08
N ALA A 653 23.57 13.04 -8.44
CA ALA A 653 24.48 11.92 -8.45
C ALA A 653 25.62 12.14 -9.47
N ASN A 654 26.75 11.48 -9.20
CA ASN A 654 27.90 11.48 -10.11
C ASN A 654 28.51 10.08 -10.13
N SER A 655 28.30 9.40 -11.26
CA SER A 655 28.80 8.06 -11.56
C SER A 655 30.11 8.07 -12.38
N ALA A 656 30.76 9.22 -12.55
CA ALA A 656 31.96 9.32 -13.39
C ALA A 656 33.04 8.29 -13.00
N GLY A 657 33.41 7.43 -13.95
CA GLY A 657 34.38 6.35 -13.77
C GLY A 657 33.79 5.01 -13.32
N ALA A 658 32.48 4.91 -13.10
CA ALA A 658 31.82 3.65 -12.80
C ALA A 658 31.73 2.78 -14.06
N THR A 659 32.06 1.49 -13.92
CA THR A 659 32.07 0.54 -15.05
C THR A 659 31.42 -0.81 -14.74
N THR A 660 31.23 -1.14 -13.46
CA THR A 660 30.76 -2.46 -13.00
C THR A 660 29.88 -2.31 -11.75
N ASN A 661 28.88 -3.20 -11.60
CA ASN A 661 28.03 -3.27 -10.41
C ASN A 661 28.03 -4.71 -9.84
N PRO A 662 28.50 -4.95 -8.60
CA PRO A 662 29.22 -4.00 -7.74
C PRO A 662 30.60 -3.63 -8.34
N PRO A 663 31.13 -2.45 -8.03
CA PRO A 663 32.47 -2.04 -8.47
C PRO A 663 33.55 -2.80 -7.69
N SER A 664 34.78 -2.82 -8.21
CA SER A 664 35.94 -3.26 -7.44
C SER A 664 36.35 -2.20 -6.41
N VAL A 665 37.02 -2.62 -5.33
CA VAL A 665 37.50 -1.73 -4.26
C VAL A 665 38.29 -0.55 -4.85
N GLY A 666 37.92 0.66 -4.45
CA GLY A 666 38.46 1.93 -4.90
C GLY A 666 37.61 2.64 -5.97
N ASN A 667 36.69 1.93 -6.63
CA ASN A 667 35.92 2.44 -7.77
C ASN A 667 34.49 2.89 -7.38
N PRO A 668 33.92 3.87 -8.10
CA PRO A 668 32.58 4.39 -7.85
C PRO A 668 31.49 3.39 -8.26
N PHE A 669 30.35 3.46 -7.57
CA PHE A 669 29.16 2.68 -7.93
C PHE A 669 28.45 3.31 -9.13
N PRO A 670 28.02 2.50 -10.11
CA PRO A 670 27.13 2.98 -11.16
C PRO A 670 25.78 3.31 -10.55
N GLN A 671 25.12 4.30 -11.14
CA GLN A 671 23.81 4.77 -10.73
C GLN A 671 22.75 4.26 -11.71
N ASN A 672 21.50 4.68 -11.51
CA ASN A 672 20.43 4.36 -12.45
C ASN A 672 20.73 4.99 -13.81
N SER A 673 20.18 4.38 -14.87
CA SER A 673 20.08 5.10 -16.13
C SER A 673 19.13 6.27 -15.93
N ASP A 674 19.41 7.40 -16.61
CA ASP A 674 18.51 8.56 -16.67
C ASP A 674 17.08 8.08 -16.91
N ASP A 675 16.25 8.22 -15.87
CA ASP A 675 14.84 7.82 -15.86
C ASP A 675 13.93 9.02 -16.14
N THR A 676 14.51 10.17 -16.52
CA THR A 676 13.88 11.47 -16.76
C THR A 676 13.25 12.12 -15.53
N VAL A 677 13.50 11.59 -14.32
CA VAL A 677 13.01 12.14 -13.05
C VAL A 677 14.08 13.06 -12.46
N GLU A 678 13.93 14.38 -12.68
CA GLU A 678 14.97 15.34 -12.31
C GLU A 678 14.99 15.66 -10.80
N THR A 679 15.74 14.91 -10.00
CA THR A 679 15.79 15.12 -8.54
C THR A 679 16.90 16.07 -8.05
N GLY A 680 17.75 16.49 -8.97
CA GLY A 680 18.93 17.32 -8.79
C GLY A 680 18.70 18.81 -9.02
N ASN A 681 19.80 19.55 -9.19
CA ASN A 681 19.84 21.00 -9.22
C ASN A 681 20.58 21.60 -10.43
N ASP A 682 21.28 20.78 -11.24
CA ASP A 682 21.85 21.20 -12.53
C ASP A 682 20.97 20.74 -13.72
N PRO A 683 19.99 21.55 -14.17
CA PRO A 683 19.07 21.17 -15.25
C PRO A 683 19.74 21.08 -16.63
N THR A 684 21.05 21.32 -16.73
CA THR A 684 21.84 21.07 -17.95
C THR A 684 22.43 19.66 -17.99
N LYS A 685 22.33 18.93 -16.88
CA LYS A 685 22.73 17.54 -16.72
C LYS A 685 21.52 16.72 -16.28
N THR A 686 20.69 16.38 -17.25
CA THR A 686 19.56 15.46 -17.07
C THR A 686 20.02 14.01 -16.85
N GLY A 687 21.29 13.72 -17.14
CA GLY A 687 21.85 12.39 -16.90
C GLY A 687 22.21 12.19 -15.43
N ASP A 688 21.56 11.22 -14.78
CA ASP A 688 21.90 10.70 -13.43
C ASP A 688 21.92 11.78 -12.34
N ASP A 689 20.76 12.38 -12.07
CA ASP A 689 20.56 13.40 -11.03
C ASP A 689 19.77 12.88 -9.79
N ASP A 690 19.63 11.57 -9.72
CA ASP A 690 19.10 10.79 -8.60
C ASP A 690 19.97 10.93 -7.33
N PRO A 691 19.45 10.57 -6.15
CA PRO A 691 20.29 10.26 -4.99
C PRO A 691 21.30 9.14 -5.30
N THR A 692 22.49 9.23 -4.73
CA THR A 692 23.48 8.14 -4.89
C THR A 692 22.93 6.80 -4.41
N LEU A 693 23.06 5.78 -5.24
CA LEU A 693 22.60 4.41 -5.06
C LEU A 693 23.77 3.45 -4.95
N LEU A 694 23.68 2.48 -4.05
CA LEU A 694 24.54 1.29 -4.06
C LEU A 694 23.76 0.04 -3.68
N THR A 695 24.03 -1.05 -4.37
CA THR A 695 23.44 -2.37 -4.10
C THR A 695 24.36 -3.16 -3.19
N VAL A 696 23.80 -3.68 -2.11
CA VAL A 696 24.50 -4.57 -1.18
C VAL A 696 23.99 -5.98 -1.42
N VAL A 697 24.89 -6.95 -1.63
CA VAL A 697 24.50 -8.35 -1.78
C VAL A 697 23.88 -8.81 -0.44
N PRO A 698 22.62 -9.27 -0.43
CA PRO A 698 22.01 -9.78 0.78
C PRO A 698 22.85 -10.95 1.30
N THR A 699 23.25 -10.92 2.57
CA THR A 699 23.83 -12.09 3.21
C THR A 699 22.80 -13.22 3.14
N VAL A 700 23.20 -14.38 2.61
CA VAL A 700 22.31 -15.55 2.53
C VAL A 700 21.75 -15.81 3.91
N SER A 701 20.41 -15.82 4.03
CA SER A 701 19.76 -16.20 5.28
C SER A 701 20.25 -17.59 5.67
N LYS A 702 20.84 -17.74 6.87
CA LYS A 702 21.44 -19.00 7.32
C LYS A 702 20.85 -19.40 8.67
N PRO A 703 20.39 -20.65 8.84
CA PRO A 703 20.09 -21.18 10.15
C PRO A 703 21.39 -21.33 10.95
N ASN A 704 21.35 -21.00 12.24
CA ASN A 704 22.48 -21.14 13.16
C ASN A 704 21.94 -21.62 14.52
N ILE A 705 22.33 -22.84 14.94
CA ILE A 705 21.97 -23.40 16.25
C ILE A 705 23.20 -23.35 17.17
N LEU A 706 23.09 -22.60 18.25
CA LEU A 706 24.07 -22.56 19.34
C LEU A 706 23.69 -23.59 20.40
N LEU A 707 24.68 -24.28 20.95
CA LEU A 707 24.51 -25.29 22.00
C LEU A 707 25.45 -25.02 23.18
N VAL A 708 24.95 -25.13 24.41
CA VAL A 708 25.75 -25.00 25.64
C VAL A 708 25.42 -26.16 26.58
N LYS A 709 26.40 -26.99 26.94
CA LYS A 709 26.21 -28.12 27.85
C LYS A 709 26.81 -27.83 29.22
N ARG A 710 26.00 -27.98 30.28
CA ARG A 710 26.36 -27.70 31.68
C ARG A 710 25.96 -28.84 32.60
N ILE A 711 26.66 -28.98 33.72
CA ILE A 711 26.25 -29.77 34.87
C ILE A 711 25.41 -28.86 35.76
N THR A 712 24.16 -29.24 36.04
CA THR A 712 23.20 -28.39 36.77
C THR A 712 22.85 -28.90 38.17
N ALA A 713 23.07 -30.18 38.47
CA ALA A 713 22.88 -30.73 39.81
C ALA A 713 23.67 -32.02 40.06
N ILE A 714 23.97 -32.30 41.32
CA ILE A 714 24.54 -33.56 41.81
C ILE A 714 23.66 -34.08 42.95
N ASN A 715 23.17 -35.32 42.81
CA ASN A 715 22.18 -35.92 43.72
C ASN A 715 20.94 -35.04 43.93
N GLY A 716 20.51 -34.34 42.88
CA GLY A 716 19.40 -33.37 42.94
C GLY A 716 19.70 -32.06 43.66
N SER A 717 20.94 -31.85 44.14
CA SER A 717 21.38 -30.59 44.75
C SER A 717 22.13 -29.73 43.74
N THR A 718 21.85 -28.43 43.72
CA THR A 718 22.56 -27.42 42.94
C THR A 718 23.83 -26.91 43.65
N THR A 719 24.21 -27.48 44.79
CA THR A 719 25.45 -27.16 45.51
C THR A 719 26.30 -28.42 45.66
N SER A 720 27.48 -28.44 45.03
CA SER A 720 28.37 -29.61 45.10
C SER A 720 29.15 -29.63 46.43
N LYS A 721 29.64 -30.82 46.85
CA LYS A 721 30.50 -30.97 48.05
C LYS A 721 31.91 -30.35 47.90
N GLY A 722 32.15 -29.57 46.84
CA GLY A 722 33.38 -28.82 46.55
C GLY A 722 33.22 -27.29 46.49
N GLY A 723 32.00 -26.76 46.68
CA GLY A 723 31.75 -25.32 46.82
C GLY A 723 31.10 -24.61 45.61
N ASP A 724 30.90 -25.29 44.49
CA ASP A 724 30.32 -24.67 43.29
C ASP A 724 28.79 -24.55 43.39
N ASN A 725 28.27 -23.35 43.11
CA ASN A 725 26.83 -23.08 43.02
C ASN A 725 26.32 -23.33 41.59
N LEU A 726 26.03 -24.60 41.28
CA LEU A 726 25.45 -25.04 40.01
C LEU A 726 24.03 -24.48 39.76
N GLY A 727 23.43 -23.83 40.76
CA GLY A 727 22.14 -23.12 40.63
C GLY A 727 22.27 -21.71 40.08
N GLY A 728 23.50 -21.21 39.90
CA GLY A 728 23.80 -19.94 39.25
C GLY A 728 24.37 -20.14 37.85
N TYR A 729 24.44 -19.04 37.11
CA TYR A 729 25.28 -18.93 35.92
C TYR A 729 26.76 -18.88 36.33
N ILE A 730 27.56 -19.85 35.87
CA ILE A 730 29.00 -19.91 36.13
C ILE A 730 29.75 -19.62 34.83
N ASN A 731 30.33 -18.43 34.71
CA ASN A 731 31.21 -18.06 33.59
C ASN A 731 32.62 -18.62 33.81
N GLU A 732 33.18 -19.24 32.79
CA GLU A 732 34.47 -19.90 32.71
C GLU A 732 35.27 -19.25 31.58
N ALA A 733 35.70 -18.00 31.80
CA ALA A 733 36.40 -17.17 30.81
C ALA A 733 37.68 -17.80 30.20
N ALA A 734 38.21 -18.87 30.79
CA ALA A 734 39.33 -19.63 30.23
C ALA A 734 38.93 -20.65 29.15
N ASN A 735 37.63 -20.93 28.99
CA ASN A 735 37.11 -21.83 27.98
C ASN A 735 36.59 -21.01 26.77
N PRO A 736 37.25 -21.08 25.60
CA PRO A 736 36.86 -20.31 24.42
C PRO A 736 35.53 -20.75 23.79
N TYR A 737 34.91 -21.79 24.33
CA TYR A 737 33.58 -22.28 23.97
C TYR A 737 32.55 -22.05 25.07
N ASP A 738 32.89 -21.30 26.13
CA ASP A 738 31.92 -20.84 27.10
C ASP A 738 31.16 -19.61 26.59
N ASP A 739 29.91 -19.49 27.02
CA ASP A 739 28.81 -18.77 26.38
C ASP A 739 28.91 -17.23 26.31
N ASN A 740 30.07 -16.65 26.61
CA ASN A 740 30.27 -15.19 26.64
C ASN A 740 31.59 -14.64 26.07
N ASP A 741 32.59 -15.44 25.68
CA ASP A 741 33.87 -14.90 25.15
C ASP A 741 34.24 -15.49 23.78
N ILE A 742 33.53 -15.05 22.73
CA ILE A 742 34.06 -15.09 21.35
C ILE A 742 34.71 -13.72 21.06
N GLU A 743 35.78 -13.40 21.79
CA GLU A 743 36.73 -12.33 21.45
C GLU A 743 38.04 -12.99 20.98
N PRO A 744 38.51 -12.71 19.75
CA PRO A 744 39.64 -13.42 19.15
C PRO A 744 40.94 -12.83 19.68
N ASN A 745 41.45 -13.31 20.81
CA ASN A 745 42.77 -12.84 21.24
C ASN A 745 43.68 -13.85 21.91
N LEU A 746 43.73 -15.12 21.44
CA LEU A 746 44.89 -16.02 21.65
C LEU A 746 45.06 -17.00 20.44
N ALA A 747 45.93 -16.60 19.48
CA ALA A 747 46.57 -17.28 18.31
C ALA A 747 46.39 -18.80 17.97
N PRO A 748 46.73 -19.29 16.74
CA PRO A 748 46.69 -18.70 15.38
C PRO A 748 45.81 -19.53 14.38
N LYS A 749 44.83 -18.87 13.69
CA LYS A 749 43.98 -19.22 12.49
C LYS A 749 43.75 -20.70 12.05
N PRO A 750 42.58 -21.13 11.49
CA PRO A 750 41.30 -20.45 11.10
C PRO A 750 40.00 -21.26 11.48
N PRO A 751 38.73 -20.97 11.02
CA PRO A 751 38.22 -19.92 10.13
C PRO A 751 37.12 -18.99 10.72
N GLN A 752 36.76 -18.00 9.91
CA GLN A 752 35.61 -17.08 9.97
C GLN A 752 34.40 -17.63 10.75
N TYR A 753 34.09 -17.03 11.91
CA TYR A 753 32.76 -17.10 12.52
C TYR A 753 32.27 -15.68 12.82
N PRO A 754 30.96 -15.41 12.63
CA PRO A 754 30.39 -14.08 12.83
C PRO A 754 30.52 -13.60 14.29
N THR A 755 30.61 -12.29 14.46
CA THR A 755 30.64 -11.59 15.75
C THR A 755 29.43 -11.90 16.63
N ALA A 756 29.66 -12.19 17.91
CA ALA A 756 28.72 -12.19 19.05
C ALA A 756 27.22 -12.46 18.75
N ASP A 757 26.88 -13.67 18.30
CA ASP A 757 25.49 -14.17 18.24
C ASP A 757 24.90 -14.49 19.65
N THR A 758 25.55 -14.04 20.73
CA THR A 758 25.19 -14.32 22.14
C THR A 758 24.20 -13.31 22.73
N ASN A 759 23.93 -12.20 22.04
CA ASN A 759 23.06 -11.12 22.54
C ASN A 759 21.55 -11.49 22.60
N VAL A 760 21.14 -12.60 22.00
CA VAL A 760 19.74 -13.07 21.95
C VAL A 760 19.45 -14.27 22.86
N TRP A 761 20.41 -14.71 23.68
CA TRP A 761 20.08 -15.61 24.81
C TRP A 761 19.08 -14.93 25.76
N PRO A 762 18.13 -15.68 26.35
CA PRO A 762 17.41 -15.21 27.54
C PRO A 762 18.41 -14.90 28.65
N ASN A 763 18.03 -14.06 29.61
CA ASN A 763 18.91 -13.63 30.71
C ASN A 763 19.74 -14.81 31.26
N PRO A 764 21.08 -14.82 31.02
CA PRO A 764 21.95 -15.95 31.36
C PRO A 764 21.88 -16.34 32.83
N SER A 765 21.67 -15.36 33.72
CA SER A 765 21.56 -15.58 35.17
C SER A 765 20.30 -16.37 35.59
N SER A 766 19.36 -16.57 34.67
CA SER A 766 18.10 -17.30 34.91
C SER A 766 17.90 -18.50 33.98
N PHE A 767 18.63 -18.55 32.87
CA PHE A 767 18.44 -19.57 31.84
C PHE A 767 19.66 -20.48 31.71
N LEU A 768 20.86 -19.95 31.49
CA LEU A 768 22.11 -20.71 31.25
C LEU A 768 22.79 -21.20 32.54
N LEU A 769 22.02 -21.75 33.47
CA LEU A 769 22.50 -22.17 34.79
C LEU A 769 23.44 -23.39 34.72
N GLY A 770 24.27 -23.56 35.74
CA GLY A 770 25.21 -24.67 35.90
C GLY A 770 26.63 -24.29 35.50
N GLY A 771 27.53 -25.26 35.54
CA GLY A 771 28.95 -25.09 35.17
C GLY A 771 29.47 -26.25 34.34
N ILE A 772 30.65 -26.09 33.73
CA ILE A 772 31.33 -27.18 33.01
C ILE A 772 32.08 -28.13 33.97
N ASN A 773 32.31 -27.68 35.21
CA ASN A 773 32.91 -28.45 36.28
C ASN A 773 31.91 -28.62 37.44
N GLY A 774 31.56 -29.86 37.76
CA GLY A 774 30.65 -30.19 38.87
C GLY A 774 31.37 -30.48 40.19
N GLY A 775 32.71 -30.49 40.20
CA GLY A 775 33.54 -30.93 41.31
C GLY A 775 33.61 -32.45 41.48
N ASN A 776 34.07 -32.89 42.65
CA ASN A 776 34.30 -34.31 42.93
C ASN A 776 32.99 -35.10 43.13
N VAL A 777 32.89 -36.25 42.47
CA VAL A 777 31.75 -37.16 42.54
C VAL A 777 32.21 -38.55 42.96
N SER A 778 31.32 -39.32 43.60
CA SER A 778 31.58 -40.71 44.04
C SER A 778 30.69 -41.69 43.29
N PRO A 779 31.07 -42.98 43.23
CA PRO A 779 30.19 -44.04 42.73
C PRO A 779 28.79 -43.93 43.36
N ASN A 780 27.76 -44.14 42.55
CA ASN A 780 26.35 -43.94 42.86
C ASN A 780 25.83 -42.49 42.94
N ASN A 781 26.66 -41.45 42.75
CA ASN A 781 26.12 -40.11 42.60
C ASN A 781 25.33 -39.96 41.30
N GLU A 782 24.23 -39.21 41.35
CA GLU A 782 23.46 -38.82 40.16
C GLU A 782 23.94 -37.46 39.67
N LEU A 783 24.32 -37.37 38.40
CA LEU A 783 24.74 -36.15 37.74
C LEU A 783 23.64 -35.69 36.79
N GLU A 784 23.20 -34.44 36.90
CA GLU A 784 22.23 -33.84 35.98
C GLU A 784 22.95 -32.96 34.97
N TYR A 785 22.77 -33.29 33.68
CA TYR A 785 23.30 -32.55 32.55
C TYR A 785 22.18 -31.77 31.88
N THR A 786 22.43 -30.51 31.54
CA THR A 786 21.52 -29.66 30.76
C THR A 786 22.23 -29.16 29.50
N ILE A 787 21.60 -29.32 28.34
CA ILE A 787 22.04 -28.83 27.04
C ILE A 787 21.08 -27.72 26.61
N TYR A 788 21.52 -26.48 26.68
CA TYR A 788 20.81 -25.32 26.19
C TYR A 788 20.96 -25.20 24.68
N PHE A 789 19.92 -24.73 24.00
CA PHE A 789 19.95 -24.43 22.57
C PHE A 789 19.32 -23.07 22.25
N LEU A 790 19.82 -22.43 21.20
CA LEU A 790 19.32 -21.16 20.65
C LEU A 790 19.47 -21.15 19.12
N SER A 791 18.40 -20.82 18.41
CA SER A 791 18.44 -20.57 16.97
C SER A 791 18.77 -19.10 16.70
N ALA A 792 20.05 -18.75 16.70
CA ALA A 792 20.55 -17.39 16.52
C ALA A 792 20.70 -16.96 15.04
N GLY A 793 20.35 -17.84 14.10
CA GLY A 793 20.46 -17.56 12.66
C GLY A 793 19.47 -16.50 12.17
N THR A 794 19.60 -16.11 10.89
CA THR A 794 18.66 -15.17 10.24
C THR A 794 17.52 -15.88 9.50
N SER A 795 17.40 -17.20 9.65
CA SER A 795 16.26 -18.04 9.24
C SER A 795 15.97 -19.14 10.26
N PRO A 796 14.74 -19.72 10.23
CA PRO A 796 14.43 -20.95 10.95
C PRO A 796 15.42 -22.08 10.61
N ALA A 797 15.86 -22.81 11.63
CA ALA A 797 16.63 -24.03 11.48
C ALA A 797 15.69 -25.23 11.26
N PRO A 798 15.67 -25.82 10.06
CA PRO A 798 14.74 -26.91 9.78
C PRO A 798 15.27 -28.24 10.33
N LYS A 799 14.36 -29.09 10.83
CA LYS A 799 14.62 -30.50 11.19
C LYS A 799 15.81 -30.71 12.12
N VAL A 800 15.91 -29.90 13.18
CA VAL A 800 16.97 -29.95 14.17
C VAL A 800 16.89 -31.26 14.98
N LEU A 801 17.95 -32.06 14.87
CA LEU A 801 18.16 -33.28 15.65
C LEU A 801 19.36 -33.09 16.55
N LEU A 802 19.16 -33.26 17.85
CA LEU A 802 20.23 -33.17 18.85
C LEU A 802 20.55 -34.55 19.39
N CYS A 803 21.83 -34.89 19.45
CA CYS A 803 22.33 -36.13 20.04
C CYS A 803 23.38 -35.82 21.08
N ASP A 804 23.29 -36.50 22.23
CA ASP A 804 24.33 -36.47 23.23
C ASP A 804 24.60 -37.87 23.75
N ARG A 805 25.87 -38.20 23.91
CA ARG A 805 26.28 -39.48 24.50
C ARG A 805 26.29 -39.35 26.01
N VAL A 806 25.80 -40.40 26.67
CA VAL A 806 25.91 -40.55 28.12
C VAL A 806 27.41 -40.58 28.45
N PRO A 807 27.91 -39.66 29.31
CA PRO A 807 29.34 -39.57 29.58
C PRO A 807 29.94 -40.87 30.09
N ASP A 808 31.21 -41.09 29.79
CA ASP A 808 31.97 -42.23 30.30
C ASP A 808 31.92 -42.28 31.84
N ASN A 809 32.01 -43.49 32.39
CA ASN A 809 31.89 -43.76 33.83
C ASN A 809 30.53 -43.39 34.47
N THR A 810 29.52 -43.08 33.67
CA THR A 810 28.13 -42.94 34.13
C THR A 810 27.21 -43.96 33.47
N THR A 811 26.03 -44.18 34.05
CA THR A 811 24.95 -45.00 33.51
C THR A 811 23.68 -44.16 33.47
N PHE A 812 22.99 -44.08 32.33
CA PHE A 812 21.74 -43.32 32.20
C PHE A 812 20.69 -43.75 33.24
N ILE A 813 19.93 -42.78 33.76
CA ILE A 813 18.85 -43.02 34.72
C ILE A 813 17.50 -42.92 33.99
N PRO A 814 16.88 -44.05 33.58
CA PRO A 814 15.67 -44.03 32.75
C PRO A 814 14.44 -43.45 33.47
N THR A 815 14.42 -43.47 34.79
CA THR A 815 13.28 -42.98 35.58
C THR A 815 13.43 -41.51 36.03
N ALA A 816 14.46 -40.80 35.56
CA ALA A 816 14.90 -39.52 36.13
C ALA A 816 13.79 -38.45 36.21
N PHE A 817 12.86 -38.44 35.25
CA PHE A 817 11.80 -37.44 35.14
C PHE A 817 10.39 -38.04 35.10
N ASN A 818 10.19 -39.26 35.63
CA ASN A 818 8.86 -39.88 35.71
C ASN A 818 7.83 -39.03 36.49
N ASN A 819 8.29 -38.14 37.37
CA ASN A 819 7.42 -37.23 38.13
C ASN A 819 7.06 -35.93 37.39
N VAL A 820 7.59 -35.69 36.19
CA VAL A 820 7.24 -34.54 35.35
C VAL A 820 6.15 -34.95 34.35
N SER A 821 5.32 -34.00 33.94
CA SER A 821 4.28 -34.21 32.92
C SER A 821 4.87 -34.85 31.66
N SER A 822 4.20 -35.86 31.12
CA SER A 822 4.61 -36.54 29.88
C SER A 822 4.39 -35.63 28.67
N ALA A 823 5.29 -35.69 27.70
CA ALA A 823 5.08 -35.05 26.41
C ALA A 823 3.92 -35.70 25.63
N PRO A 824 3.22 -34.95 24.77
CA PRO A 824 2.26 -35.53 23.83
C PRO A 824 2.92 -36.58 22.93
N GLY A 825 2.21 -37.68 22.68
CA GLY A 825 2.69 -38.77 21.81
C GLY A 825 3.46 -39.89 22.53
N GLY A 826 3.89 -39.65 23.78
CA GLY A 826 4.59 -40.64 24.59
C GLY A 826 3.70 -41.79 25.06
N VAL A 827 4.24 -43.00 25.08
CA VAL A 827 3.55 -44.21 25.55
C VAL A 827 3.32 -44.16 27.06
N ALA A 828 2.07 -44.38 27.47
CA ALA A 828 1.70 -44.38 28.88
C ALA A 828 2.43 -45.46 29.69
N GLY A 829 3.05 -45.06 30.80
CA GLY A 829 3.76 -45.96 31.70
C GLY A 829 5.19 -46.32 31.29
N ALA A 830 5.67 -45.85 30.13
CA ALA A 830 7.08 -45.95 29.76
C ALA A 830 7.95 -45.08 30.68
N ASP A 831 9.20 -45.50 30.89
CA ASP A 831 10.19 -44.72 31.62
C ASP A 831 10.59 -43.47 30.82
N ARG A 832 10.80 -42.37 31.54
CA ARG A 832 11.10 -41.03 31.01
C ARG A 832 12.35 -40.46 31.68
N GLY A 833 13.49 -40.63 31.03
CA GLY A 833 14.79 -40.19 31.52
C GLY A 833 15.29 -38.89 30.88
N ILE A 834 14.55 -38.35 29.91
CA ILE A 834 14.87 -37.12 29.17
C ILE A 834 13.81 -36.06 29.46
N LEU A 835 14.24 -34.81 29.67
CA LEU A 835 13.37 -33.65 29.85
C LEU A 835 13.64 -32.61 28.76
N LEU A 836 12.59 -32.07 28.15
CA LEU A 836 12.65 -30.97 27.19
C LEU A 836 11.90 -29.75 27.74
N TYR A 837 12.56 -28.60 27.76
CA TYR A 837 11.94 -27.30 27.96
C TYR A 837 11.98 -26.51 26.65
N GLN A 838 10.81 -26.18 26.13
CA GLN A 838 10.60 -25.30 24.98
C GLN A 838 9.20 -24.70 25.10
N ASN A 839 8.96 -23.50 24.57
CA ASN A 839 7.65 -22.82 24.69
C ASN A 839 7.18 -22.57 26.13
N GLY A 840 8.11 -22.37 27.06
CA GLY A 840 7.79 -21.94 28.43
C GLY A 840 7.42 -23.05 29.41
N SER A 841 7.34 -24.33 28.99
CA SER A 841 6.96 -25.45 29.88
C SER A 841 7.87 -26.67 29.69
N PRO A 842 8.32 -27.34 30.79
CA PRO A 842 9.07 -28.57 30.70
C PRO A 842 8.15 -29.80 30.56
N VAL A 843 8.54 -30.74 29.70
CA VAL A 843 7.89 -32.05 29.51
C VAL A 843 8.92 -33.17 29.55
N SER A 844 8.54 -34.33 30.07
CA SER A 844 9.37 -35.53 30.08
C SER A 844 9.07 -36.39 28.85
N LEU A 845 10.14 -36.87 28.19
CA LEU A 845 10.10 -37.68 26.98
C LEU A 845 10.37 -39.14 27.33
N THR A 846 9.75 -40.05 26.61
CA THR A 846 9.96 -41.49 26.81
C THR A 846 11.34 -41.92 26.32
N ASP A 847 11.86 -42.98 26.92
CA ASP A 847 13.17 -43.53 26.58
C ASP A 847 13.14 -44.42 25.32
N ILE A 848 11.98 -44.58 24.68
CA ILE A 848 11.74 -45.50 23.57
C ILE A 848 11.30 -44.76 22.31
N GLN A 849 11.39 -45.40 21.15
CA GLN A 849 10.87 -44.81 19.91
C GLN A 849 9.34 -44.85 19.91
N ASP A 850 8.69 -43.69 20.07
CA ASP A 850 7.24 -43.56 19.97
C ASP A 850 6.81 -42.25 19.28
N GLY A 851 5.65 -41.70 19.65
CA GLY A 851 5.09 -40.49 19.05
C GLY A 851 5.59 -39.19 19.68
N ASP A 852 6.35 -39.24 20.77
CA ASP A 852 7.04 -38.05 21.29
C ASP A 852 8.37 -37.79 20.55
N VAL A 853 9.13 -36.79 21.00
CA VAL A 853 10.32 -36.29 20.31
C VAL A 853 11.64 -36.82 20.86
N GLY A 854 11.62 -37.66 21.90
CA GLY A 854 12.82 -38.16 22.59
C GLY A 854 13.02 -39.65 22.42
N GLN A 855 14.28 -40.09 22.52
CA GLN A 855 14.60 -41.51 22.59
C GLN A 855 15.96 -41.73 23.27
N TYR A 856 16.04 -42.77 24.10
CA TYR A 856 17.30 -43.29 24.63
C TYR A 856 17.76 -44.52 23.83
N PHE A 857 19.04 -44.54 23.49
CA PHE A 857 19.72 -45.65 22.82
C PHE A 857 20.67 -46.32 23.80
N PRO A 858 20.44 -47.59 24.20
CA PRO A 858 21.30 -48.28 25.14
C PRO A 858 22.71 -48.55 24.54
N PRO A 859 23.72 -48.86 25.39
CA PRO A 859 25.07 -49.17 24.93
C PRO A 859 25.09 -50.21 23.81
N GLY A 860 25.82 -49.93 22.74
CA GLY A 860 25.97 -50.79 21.57
C GLY A 860 24.89 -50.64 20.49
N VAL A 861 23.82 -49.87 20.73
CA VAL A 861 22.80 -49.56 19.72
C VAL A 861 23.09 -48.20 19.08
N ASP A 862 23.43 -48.17 17.80
CA ASP A 862 23.76 -46.92 17.10
C ASP A 862 22.49 -46.08 16.83
N PRO A 863 22.42 -44.81 17.26
CA PRO A 863 21.32 -43.90 16.93
C PRO A 863 21.03 -43.76 15.44
N LYS A 864 22.01 -44.00 14.56
CA LYS A 864 21.84 -44.01 13.10
C LYS A 864 20.87 -45.07 12.59
N THR A 865 20.53 -46.08 13.42
CA THR A 865 19.51 -47.08 13.10
C THR A 865 18.10 -46.49 12.98
N VAL A 866 17.83 -45.39 13.71
CA VAL A 866 16.54 -44.68 13.68
C VAL A 866 16.67 -43.32 12.99
N TYR A 867 17.81 -42.63 13.18
CA TYR A 867 18.09 -41.32 12.61
C TYR A 867 19.33 -41.38 11.70
N PRO A 868 19.22 -41.80 10.42
CA PRO A 868 20.38 -42.14 9.59
C PRO A 868 21.41 -41.03 9.37
N LYS A 869 21.01 -39.76 9.54
CA LYS A 869 21.87 -38.58 9.35
C LYS A 869 22.41 -37.99 10.66
N ILE A 870 22.12 -38.59 11.80
CA ILE A 870 22.55 -38.06 13.09
C ILE A 870 24.04 -38.33 13.34
N GLU A 871 24.77 -37.35 13.86
CA GLU A 871 26.18 -37.50 14.21
C GLU A 871 26.36 -37.23 15.71
N CYS A 872 26.63 -38.28 16.49
CA CYS A 872 26.76 -38.22 17.94
C CYS A 872 28.22 -38.12 18.43
N GLY A 873 29.17 -37.84 17.53
CA GLY A 873 30.59 -37.65 17.85
C GLY A 873 31.40 -38.93 18.11
N GLY A 874 30.90 -40.11 17.73
CA GLY A 874 31.61 -41.39 17.82
C GLY A 874 30.69 -42.57 18.19
N ALA A 875 31.28 -43.73 18.50
CA ALA A 875 30.52 -44.94 18.85
C ALA A 875 29.69 -44.77 20.14
N ASN A 876 28.50 -45.40 20.16
CA ASN A 876 27.62 -45.44 21.34
C ASN A 876 28.05 -46.53 22.33
N THR A 877 29.10 -46.28 23.11
CA THR A 877 29.65 -47.25 24.08
C THR A 877 28.95 -47.24 25.43
N ASN A 878 28.26 -46.15 25.79
CA ASN A 878 27.78 -45.91 27.16
C ASN A 878 26.30 -45.48 27.22
N GLY A 879 25.63 -45.41 26.07
CA GLY A 879 24.27 -44.91 25.90
C GLY A 879 24.24 -43.54 25.20
N ALA A 880 23.15 -43.22 24.51
CA ALA A 880 22.97 -41.91 23.88
C ALA A 880 21.51 -41.47 23.99
N ILE A 881 21.29 -40.18 24.14
CA ILE A 881 19.96 -39.57 24.02
C ILE A 881 19.85 -38.84 22.69
N VAL A 882 18.67 -38.89 22.09
CA VAL A 882 18.34 -38.11 20.90
C VAL A 882 17.04 -37.35 21.15
N VAL A 883 17.01 -36.09 20.74
CA VAL A 883 15.79 -35.26 20.75
C VAL A 883 15.60 -34.61 19.39
N ASN A 884 14.42 -34.80 18.81
CA ASN A 884 14.01 -34.22 17.54
C ASN A 884 13.21 -32.94 17.75
N LEU A 885 13.87 -31.79 17.67
CA LEU A 885 13.24 -30.49 17.87
C LEU A 885 12.40 -30.03 16.66
N GLY A 886 12.49 -30.71 15.52
CA GLY A 886 11.80 -30.29 14.30
C GLY A 886 12.30 -28.95 13.79
N ASP A 887 11.41 -28.11 13.28
CA ASP A 887 11.76 -26.79 12.79
C ASP A 887 11.81 -25.80 13.95
N VAL A 888 12.98 -25.19 14.19
CA VAL A 888 13.21 -24.21 15.25
C VAL A 888 13.26 -22.81 14.62
N PRO A 889 12.33 -21.89 14.93
CA PRO A 889 12.35 -20.55 14.36
C PRO A 889 13.56 -19.75 14.86
N ASN A 890 14.03 -18.78 14.07
CA ASN A 890 15.09 -17.89 14.52
C ASN A 890 14.63 -16.96 15.66
N ALA A 891 15.55 -16.67 16.58
CA ALA A 891 15.36 -15.63 17.58
C ALA A 891 15.39 -14.25 16.91
N THR A 892 14.43 -13.39 17.25
CA THR A 892 14.36 -12.00 16.78
C THR A 892 14.72 -11.01 17.89
N SER A 893 14.65 -11.43 19.14
CA SER A 893 15.16 -10.73 20.32
C SER A 893 15.35 -11.72 21.47
N SER A 894 15.96 -11.29 22.58
CA SER A 894 16.12 -12.13 23.78
C SER A 894 14.77 -12.73 24.22
N GLY A 895 14.68 -14.06 24.23
CA GLY A 895 13.47 -14.78 24.63
C GLY A 895 12.32 -14.79 23.60
N THR A 896 12.53 -14.29 22.37
CA THR A 896 11.47 -14.16 21.35
C THR A 896 11.88 -14.80 20.01
N PRO A 897 11.03 -15.65 19.39
CA PRO A 897 9.85 -16.29 19.97
C PRO A 897 10.20 -17.33 21.06
N PRO A 898 9.28 -17.71 21.96
CA PRO A 898 9.54 -18.75 22.99
C PRO A 898 9.94 -20.13 22.46
N SER A 899 9.76 -20.38 21.16
CA SER A 899 10.14 -21.60 20.46
C SER A 899 11.57 -21.59 19.89
N SER A 900 12.24 -20.44 19.84
CA SER A 900 13.58 -20.31 19.24
C SER A 900 14.72 -20.76 20.16
N PHE A 901 14.43 -21.05 21.43
CA PHE A 901 15.41 -21.47 22.43
C PHE A 901 14.79 -22.47 23.42
N GLY A 902 15.64 -23.17 24.16
CA GLY A 902 15.19 -24.18 25.13
C GLY A 902 16.35 -24.94 25.77
N TYR A 903 16.02 -26.03 26.46
CA TYR A 903 17.04 -26.96 26.93
C TYR A 903 16.56 -28.41 26.98
N ILE A 904 17.50 -29.33 26.83
CA ILE A 904 17.35 -30.77 27.04
C ILE A 904 18.09 -31.14 28.31
N ARG A 905 17.52 -32.02 29.13
CA ARG A 905 18.13 -32.44 30.40
C ARG A 905 18.01 -33.94 30.61
N PHE A 906 19.06 -34.55 31.14
CA PHE A 906 19.13 -35.98 31.46
C PHE A 906 20.03 -36.23 32.68
N ARG A 907 19.92 -37.43 33.28
CA ARG A 907 20.76 -37.83 34.42
C ARG A 907 21.59 -39.07 34.15
N GLY A 908 22.81 -39.07 34.67
CA GLY A 908 23.71 -40.22 34.69
C GLY A 908 24.14 -40.57 36.11
N LYS A 909 24.12 -41.84 36.46
CA LYS A 909 24.63 -42.37 37.74
C LYS A 909 26.09 -42.81 37.59
N VAL A 910 26.98 -42.28 38.43
CA VAL A 910 28.40 -42.64 38.44
C VAL A 910 28.57 -44.13 38.78
N LYS A 911 29.39 -44.84 37.98
CA LYS A 911 29.67 -46.29 38.11
C LYS A 911 30.51 -46.63 39.35
#